data_AF-A0A7W6KCX0-F1
#
_entry.id   AF-A0A7W6KCX0-F1
#
_cell.length_a   1.000
_cell.length_b   1.000
_cell.length_c   1.000
_cell.angle_alpha   90.00
_cell.angle_beta   90.00
_cell.angle_gamma   90.00
#
_symmetry.space_group_name_H-M   'P 1'
#
loop_
_entity.id
_entity.type
_entity.pdbx_description
1 polymer ?
#
loop_
_entity_poly.entity_id
_entity_poly.type
_entity_poly.pdbx_seq_one_letter_code
_entity_poly.pdbx_strand_id
1 'polypeptide(L)'
;MNTLDSTSLQQISEETNFNALLNSYCREFNNWSRYAGIPKYDAPLAAYLVSRTDWLHIRFDFSSIGSEVYAPLKFYADSGRHVFNFPVIERNIATDAINPVSIFRFMELAIRFSAEEFPNAGAALVNERLTNSVENLELFLNYFKQNGKPVNFAKMSFIEAEQSLFLGHNAHPLPKGRSGFNDKEELFKFSPETKGQFQLAYFLIAADNINEKNAEGFDITDLFRIELQESGNQELIALLDQHPNHKVVPMHPWEAQHLLTLPTVQAMEKEKLLIYLGCFGDYYTPTSSVRTVYNATSDWMLKFSLHVKITNSERVNLVRELYRGYDVSKLLKTEYGKAAKAEFPEIEFITDPAFITVNYRGETIDGFNVSVRHNPFKGEDAGKNVSLLAALCQDGLLGQKPRIAHIIEEASISKNKTVAYTAVNWFKQYLHLCVAPIVGLYNHFGMAFEFHQQNVLLELDKDFYPAKFYFRDNQGYFFSDAKAEALAAVYPGIAAESGSIVPNEYIIPKLTYYLLINNILGVVNAIASNGLADEKTLIDLVYLEFKQFENSDRTGLVDYIINRRTWEVKGNLLTNLCNIDEASAPIDNPAIYRGFPNPLAKFFFSENLIKPQTLDVLYSRFFPKENVTITIRPFNIDNDLEMVHDWFNQEHAKPIWKMDGPIKGLELFYRTLLPNDASHSFIGEINGEPTFTIEPYWPMRDGVGACYEALMTDYGAHLLIAPTDKDKKFSFETGQALMDFIFEQPEVGKCIGEAAVESRAMHIFVTRLGFKLEKVIQMPYKMANLTFCYRDWYWEKYPEAKAYAMMKSGQLEAEEI
;
A
#
# COMPACT_ATOMS: atom_id res chain seq x y z
N MET A 1 -14.78 23.84 19.77
CA MET A 1 -15.61 22.98 20.63
C MET A 1 -15.22 21.55 20.30
N ASN A 2 -14.54 20.87 21.23
CA ASN A 2 -13.99 19.52 21.01
C ASN A 2 -15.10 18.49 21.13
N THR A 3 -15.38 17.76 20.05
CA THR A 3 -16.29 16.60 20.01
C THR A 3 -15.70 15.33 20.62
N LEU A 4 -14.53 15.43 21.28
CA LEU A 4 -13.83 14.30 21.91
C LEU A 4 -14.32 13.94 23.32
N ASP A 5 -15.24 14.71 23.90
CA ASP A 5 -15.66 14.52 25.30
C ASP A 5 -16.60 13.32 25.54
N SER A 6 -17.06 12.62 24.50
CA SER A 6 -17.98 11.47 24.66
C SER A 6 -17.47 10.10 24.17
N THR A 7 -16.35 10.02 23.43
CA THR A 7 -15.85 8.76 22.87
C THR A 7 -14.83 8.11 23.80
N SER A 8 -15.02 6.85 24.17
CA SER A 8 -14.06 6.13 25.02
C SER A 8 -12.77 5.82 24.25
N LEU A 9 -11.63 5.71 24.95
CA LEU A 9 -10.36 5.30 24.34
C LEU A 9 -10.43 3.88 23.75
N GLN A 10 -11.21 3.01 24.37
CA GLN A 10 -11.55 1.70 23.85
C GLN A 10 -12.17 1.81 22.45
N GLN A 11 -13.19 2.64 22.27
CA GLN A 11 -13.85 2.82 20.97
C GLN A 11 -12.87 3.37 19.92
N ILE A 12 -12.02 4.35 20.25
CA ILE A 12 -11.00 4.87 19.33
C ILE A 12 -10.03 3.75 18.92
N SER A 13 -9.65 2.87 19.85
CA SER A 13 -8.73 1.78 19.59
C SER A 13 -9.34 0.71 18.68
N GLU A 14 -10.60 0.35 18.92
CA GLU A 14 -11.37 -0.56 18.07
C GLU A 14 -11.54 0.00 16.66
N GLU A 15 -12.00 1.25 16.52
CA GLU A 15 -12.21 1.91 15.23
C GLU A 15 -10.90 2.06 14.43
N THR A 16 -9.78 2.36 15.11
CA THR A 16 -8.45 2.42 14.47
C THR A 16 -8.04 1.07 13.90
N ASN A 17 -8.14 0.00 14.70
CA ASN A 17 -7.81 -1.35 14.23
C ASN A 17 -8.79 -1.78 13.12
N PHE A 18 -10.07 -1.40 13.21
CA PHE A 18 -11.07 -1.76 12.22
C PHE A 18 -10.81 -1.04 10.89
N ASN A 19 -10.43 0.24 10.92
CA ASN A 19 -10.00 0.97 9.73
C ASN A 19 -8.82 0.27 9.02
N ALA A 20 -7.81 -0.19 9.78
CA ALA A 20 -6.68 -0.92 9.22
C ALA A 20 -7.09 -2.30 8.64
N LEU A 21 -8.03 -3.00 9.29
CA LEU A 21 -8.58 -4.28 8.82
C LEU A 21 -9.36 -4.11 7.51
N LEU A 22 -10.26 -3.12 7.42
CA LEU A 22 -11.03 -2.83 6.21
C LEU A 22 -10.09 -2.50 5.03
N ASN A 23 -9.06 -1.69 5.27
CA ASN A 23 -8.06 -1.38 4.25
C ASN A 23 -7.22 -2.60 3.82
N SER A 24 -6.88 -3.50 4.75
CA SER A 24 -6.21 -4.76 4.42
C SER A 24 -7.13 -5.64 3.56
N TYR A 25 -8.42 -5.71 3.90
CA TYR A 25 -9.41 -6.46 3.13
C TYR A 25 -9.56 -5.91 1.70
N CYS A 26 -9.74 -4.59 1.55
CA CYS A 26 -9.88 -3.95 0.23
C CYS A 26 -8.67 -4.16 -0.69
N ARG A 27 -7.46 -4.36 -0.12
CA ARG A 27 -6.24 -4.65 -0.90
C ARG A 27 -6.13 -6.09 -1.35
N GLU A 28 -6.79 -7.00 -0.64
CA GLU A 28 -6.51 -8.44 -0.75
C GLU A 28 -7.67 -9.25 -1.37
N PHE A 29 -8.85 -8.65 -1.40
CA PHE A 29 -10.08 -9.24 -1.94
C PHE A 29 -10.73 -8.31 -2.97
N ASN A 30 -11.58 -8.89 -3.83
CA ASN A 30 -12.27 -8.17 -4.91
C ASN A 30 -13.80 -8.13 -4.75
N ASN A 31 -14.36 -8.77 -3.72
CA ASN A 31 -15.80 -8.79 -3.43
C ASN A 31 -16.27 -7.53 -2.70
N TRP A 32 -15.80 -6.36 -3.12
CA TRP A 32 -16.24 -5.09 -2.57
C TRP A 32 -16.42 -4.07 -3.70
N SER A 33 -17.27 -3.08 -3.45
CA SER A 33 -17.59 -2.02 -4.41
C SER A 33 -17.92 -0.73 -3.68
N ARG A 34 -17.73 0.41 -4.34
CA ARG A 34 -18.31 1.68 -3.85
C ARG A 34 -19.82 1.62 -4.01
N TYR A 35 -20.56 2.20 -3.08
CA TYR A 35 -22.01 2.29 -3.09
C TYR A 35 -22.44 3.72 -2.78
N ALA A 36 -23.24 4.32 -3.66
CA ALA A 36 -23.66 5.72 -3.54
C ALA A 36 -25.17 5.91 -3.36
N GLY A 37 -25.52 6.80 -2.44
CA GLY A 37 -26.87 7.28 -2.21
C GLY A 37 -27.79 6.35 -1.42
N ILE A 38 -29.06 6.74 -1.36
CA ILE A 38 -30.10 6.05 -0.60
C ILE A 38 -30.99 5.28 -1.59
N PRO A 39 -31.17 3.95 -1.43
CA PRO A 39 -31.99 3.16 -2.36
C PRO A 39 -33.48 3.49 -2.27
N LYS A 40 -34.16 3.45 -3.41
CA LYS A 40 -35.61 3.62 -3.57
C LYS A 40 -36.36 2.30 -3.46
N TYR A 41 -35.77 1.21 -3.95
CA TYR A 41 -36.39 -0.13 -4.02
C TYR A 41 -35.84 -1.10 -2.97
N ASP A 42 -35.09 -0.60 -1.98
CA ASP A 42 -34.59 -1.36 -0.85
C ASP A 42 -34.92 -0.67 0.49
N ALA A 43 -36.19 -0.75 0.89
CA ALA A 43 -36.72 -0.04 2.06
C ALA A 43 -35.94 -0.28 3.38
N PRO A 44 -35.50 -1.51 3.72
CA PRO A 44 -34.70 -1.74 4.92
C PRO A 44 -33.39 -0.94 4.93
N LEU A 45 -32.64 -0.97 3.83
CA LEU A 45 -31.36 -0.25 3.71
C LEU A 45 -31.59 1.26 3.64
N ALA A 46 -32.63 1.70 2.93
CA ALA A 46 -33.01 3.12 2.84
C ALA A 46 -33.33 3.72 4.21
N ALA A 47 -34.08 2.99 5.04
CA ALA A 47 -34.44 3.43 6.39
C ALA A 47 -33.22 3.65 7.28
N TYR A 48 -32.16 2.85 7.09
CA TYR A 48 -30.90 3.06 7.79
C TYR A 48 -30.14 4.28 7.25
N LEU A 49 -29.94 4.34 5.93
CA LEU A 49 -29.09 5.34 5.27
C LEU A 49 -29.67 6.76 5.32
N VAL A 50 -31.00 6.93 5.32
CA VAL A 50 -31.64 8.27 5.37
C VAL A 50 -31.31 9.04 6.64
N SER A 51 -30.94 8.33 7.71
CA SER A 51 -30.58 8.93 9.01
C SER A 51 -29.12 9.40 9.07
N ARG A 52 -28.37 9.26 7.98
CA ARG A 52 -26.93 9.49 7.90
C ARG A 52 -26.59 10.65 6.97
N THR A 53 -25.44 11.27 7.20
CA THR A 53 -24.86 12.29 6.32
C THR A 53 -23.90 11.68 5.28
N ASP A 54 -23.55 10.41 5.44
CA ASP A 54 -22.58 9.72 4.59
C ASP A 54 -23.24 9.33 3.25
N TRP A 55 -22.82 9.93 2.13
CA TRP A 55 -23.37 9.63 0.81
C TRP A 55 -22.71 8.42 0.13
N LEU A 56 -21.45 8.13 0.48
CA LEU A 56 -20.63 7.09 -0.13
C LEU A 56 -20.25 6.02 0.91
N HIS A 57 -20.32 4.77 0.49
CA HIS A 57 -19.96 3.60 1.30
C HIS A 57 -19.05 2.66 0.49
N ILE A 58 -18.29 1.81 1.18
CA ILE A 58 -17.82 0.54 0.63
C ILE A 58 -18.82 -0.54 1.01
N ARG A 59 -19.39 -1.22 0.01
CA ARG A 59 -20.17 -2.44 0.17
C ARG A 59 -19.22 -3.63 0.03
N PHE A 60 -19.15 -4.49 1.06
CA PHE A 60 -18.51 -5.79 1.01
C PHE A 60 -19.57 -6.86 0.79
N ASP A 61 -19.40 -7.65 -0.27
CA ASP A 61 -20.34 -8.67 -0.71
C ASP A 61 -19.98 -10.02 -0.09
N PHE A 62 -20.69 -10.37 0.98
CA PHE A 62 -20.60 -11.67 1.64
C PHE A 62 -21.84 -12.52 1.34
N SER A 63 -22.48 -12.32 0.18
CA SER A 63 -23.77 -12.94 -0.12
C SER A 63 -23.70 -14.46 -0.18
N SER A 64 -22.56 -15.03 -0.61
CA SER A 64 -22.30 -16.47 -0.56
C SER A 64 -22.38 -17.08 0.84
N ILE A 65 -22.20 -16.26 1.89
CA ILE A 65 -22.30 -16.65 3.30
C ILE A 65 -23.45 -15.96 4.04
N GLY A 66 -24.38 -15.35 3.29
CA GLY A 66 -25.66 -14.81 3.76
C GLY A 66 -25.62 -13.40 4.35
N SER A 67 -24.58 -12.60 4.09
CA SER A 67 -24.40 -11.27 4.69
C SER A 67 -24.00 -10.20 3.65
N GLU A 68 -24.29 -8.94 3.94
CA GLU A 68 -23.72 -7.78 3.24
C GLU A 68 -23.21 -6.79 4.28
N VAL A 69 -22.06 -6.15 4.04
CA VAL A 69 -21.52 -5.15 4.96
C VAL A 69 -21.37 -3.81 4.25
N TYR A 70 -21.75 -2.72 4.91
CA TYR A 70 -21.62 -1.36 4.39
C TYR A 70 -20.79 -0.54 5.36
N ALA A 71 -19.63 -0.06 4.90
CA ALA A 71 -18.74 0.83 5.64
C ALA A 71 -18.84 2.25 5.08
N PRO A 72 -19.33 3.23 5.86
CA PRO A 72 -19.37 4.62 5.44
C PRO A 72 -17.98 5.16 5.10
N LEU A 73 -17.85 5.91 4.00
CA LEU A 73 -16.58 6.47 3.55
C LEU A 73 -16.50 7.97 3.87
N LYS A 74 -15.41 8.35 4.54
CA LYS A 74 -15.00 9.75 4.69
C LYS A 74 -14.10 10.20 3.53
N PHE A 75 -13.20 9.31 3.09
CA PHE A 75 -12.29 9.57 1.98
C PHE A 75 -12.03 8.28 1.20
N TYR A 76 -12.34 8.30 -0.09
CA TYR A 76 -11.94 7.23 -1.01
C TYR A 76 -10.59 7.59 -1.62
N ALA A 77 -9.58 6.78 -1.34
CA ALA A 77 -8.23 6.97 -1.85
C ALA A 77 -7.88 6.05 -3.03
N ASP A 78 -7.43 6.63 -4.14
CA ASP A 78 -6.83 5.90 -5.26
C ASP A 78 -5.46 5.31 -4.92
N SER A 79 -4.77 5.93 -3.96
CA SER A 79 -3.54 5.41 -3.34
C SER A 79 -3.75 4.11 -2.53
N GLY A 80 -4.99 3.63 -2.39
CA GLY A 80 -5.30 2.33 -1.81
C GLY A 80 -5.38 2.29 -0.28
N ARG A 81 -5.52 3.45 0.39
CA ARG A 81 -5.88 3.53 1.81
C ARG A 81 -7.07 4.47 2.04
N HIS A 82 -8.26 3.91 2.14
CA HIS A 82 -9.49 4.64 2.40
C HIS A 82 -9.58 5.09 3.87
N VAL A 83 -10.38 6.12 4.13
CA VAL A 83 -10.74 6.57 5.48
C VAL A 83 -12.24 6.33 5.68
N PHE A 84 -12.58 5.52 6.67
CA PHE A 84 -13.97 5.16 6.97
C PHE A 84 -14.55 6.02 8.11
N ASN A 85 -15.87 6.19 8.08
CA ASN A 85 -16.67 6.64 9.22
C ASN A 85 -17.32 5.42 9.89
N PHE A 86 -17.69 5.56 11.16
CA PHE A 86 -18.33 4.51 11.95
C PHE A 86 -19.76 4.94 12.40
N PRO A 87 -20.65 3.99 12.72
CA PRO A 87 -20.45 2.53 12.68
C PRO A 87 -20.51 1.95 11.26
N VAL A 88 -19.80 0.84 11.07
CA VAL A 88 -20.00 -0.08 9.92
C VAL A 88 -21.22 -0.94 10.24
N ILE A 89 -22.00 -1.34 9.23
CA ILE A 89 -23.18 -2.20 9.41
C ILE A 89 -23.11 -3.51 8.64
N GLU A 90 -23.72 -4.55 9.20
CA GLU A 90 -24.02 -5.83 8.56
C GLU A 90 -25.53 -5.95 8.33
N ARG A 91 -25.92 -6.32 7.12
CA ARG A 91 -27.26 -6.78 6.76
C ARG A 91 -27.26 -8.29 6.65
N ASN A 92 -28.19 -8.95 7.35
CA ASN A 92 -28.50 -10.35 7.10
C ASN A 92 -29.42 -10.46 5.88
N ILE A 93 -29.01 -11.21 4.85
CA ILE A 93 -29.76 -11.28 3.57
C ILE A 93 -31.10 -12.02 3.73
N ALA A 94 -31.19 -12.98 4.66
CA ALA A 94 -32.39 -13.78 4.84
C ALA A 94 -33.49 -13.02 5.60
N THR A 95 -33.12 -12.14 6.55
CA THR A 95 -34.06 -11.45 7.42
C THR A 95 -34.18 -9.94 7.17
N ASP A 96 -33.28 -9.37 6.35
CA ASP A 96 -33.12 -7.92 6.17
C ASP A 96 -32.79 -7.13 7.45
N ALA A 97 -32.40 -7.82 8.53
CA ALA A 97 -31.96 -7.17 9.76
C ALA A 97 -30.63 -6.46 9.53
N ILE A 98 -30.56 -5.17 9.90
CA ILE A 98 -29.36 -4.33 9.80
C ILE A 98 -28.89 -3.97 11.21
N ASN A 99 -27.64 -4.29 11.53
CA ASN A 99 -27.03 -4.00 12.83
C ASN A 99 -25.60 -3.47 12.67
N PRO A 100 -25.10 -2.65 13.60
CA PRO A 100 -23.67 -2.34 13.67
C PRO A 100 -22.83 -3.62 13.74
N VAL A 101 -21.77 -3.68 12.95
CA VAL A 101 -20.83 -4.79 12.94
C VAL A 101 -19.59 -4.43 13.75
N SER A 102 -19.15 -5.34 14.62
CA SER A 102 -17.89 -5.18 15.34
C SER A 102 -16.71 -5.62 14.46
N ILE A 103 -15.51 -5.17 14.81
CA ILE A 103 -14.28 -5.61 14.17
C ILE A 103 -14.11 -7.15 14.19
N PHE A 104 -14.49 -7.80 15.30
CA PHE A 104 -14.44 -9.26 15.45
C PHE A 104 -15.44 -9.97 14.54
N ARG A 105 -16.66 -9.42 14.41
CA ARG A 105 -17.68 -9.98 13.51
C ARG A 105 -17.26 -9.83 12.05
N PHE A 106 -16.67 -8.69 11.67
CA PHE A 106 -16.12 -8.52 10.32
C PHE A 106 -14.97 -9.48 10.04
N MET A 107 -14.07 -9.68 11.01
CA MET A 107 -12.99 -10.69 10.90
C MET A 107 -13.56 -12.10 10.68
N GLU A 108 -14.61 -12.49 11.40
CA GLU A 108 -15.30 -13.77 11.19
C GLU A 108 -15.86 -13.92 9.77
N LEU A 109 -16.52 -12.87 9.25
CA LEU A 109 -17.02 -12.85 7.87
C LEU A 109 -15.88 -13.00 6.85
N ALA A 110 -14.78 -12.26 7.04
CA ALA A 110 -13.61 -12.35 6.19
C ALA A 110 -13.00 -13.76 6.18
N ILE A 111 -12.89 -14.41 7.34
CA ILE A 111 -12.39 -15.78 7.46
C ILE A 111 -13.31 -16.76 6.74
N ARG A 112 -14.62 -16.71 7.03
CA ARG A 112 -15.62 -17.60 6.42
C ARG A 112 -15.65 -17.45 4.89
N PHE A 113 -15.54 -16.23 4.39
CA PHE A 113 -15.49 -15.96 2.96
C PHE A 113 -14.18 -16.47 2.34
N SER A 114 -13.05 -16.27 3.01
CA SER A 114 -11.74 -16.70 2.51
C SER A 114 -11.55 -18.22 2.50
N ALA A 115 -12.34 -18.98 3.27
CA ALA A 115 -12.16 -20.42 3.47
C ALA A 115 -12.28 -21.27 2.19
N GLU A 116 -12.99 -20.79 1.17
CA GLU A 116 -13.09 -21.47 -0.12
C GLU A 116 -11.75 -21.48 -0.87
N GLU A 117 -11.02 -20.35 -0.85
CA GLU A 117 -9.72 -20.20 -1.49
C GLU A 117 -8.56 -20.58 -0.55
N PHE A 118 -8.71 -20.35 0.75
CA PHE A 118 -7.71 -20.58 1.79
C PHE A 118 -8.25 -21.44 2.93
N PRO A 119 -8.29 -22.78 2.78
CA PRO A 119 -8.82 -23.68 3.79
C PRO A 119 -8.10 -23.63 5.15
N ASN A 120 -6.86 -23.15 5.17
CA ASN A 120 -6.04 -23.01 6.39
C ASN A 120 -6.32 -21.70 7.16
N ALA A 121 -7.22 -20.84 6.69
CA ALA A 121 -7.60 -19.62 7.38
C ALA A 121 -8.28 -19.93 8.72
N GLY A 122 -7.68 -19.51 9.85
CA GLY A 122 -8.12 -19.89 11.20
C GLY A 122 -8.49 -18.72 12.11
N ALA A 123 -9.64 -18.81 12.79
CA ALA A 123 -10.18 -17.73 13.63
C ALA A 123 -9.57 -17.61 15.04
N ALA A 124 -9.21 -18.72 15.68
CA ALA A 124 -8.83 -18.72 17.10
C ALA A 124 -7.58 -17.85 17.36
N LEU A 125 -6.49 -18.09 16.63
CA LEU A 125 -5.23 -17.37 16.79
C LEU A 125 -5.34 -15.90 16.36
N VAL A 126 -6.11 -15.61 15.30
CA VAL A 126 -6.25 -14.25 14.78
C VAL A 126 -7.07 -13.37 15.73
N ASN A 127 -8.13 -13.92 16.34
CA ASN A 127 -8.96 -13.17 17.28
C ASN A 127 -8.21 -12.81 18.57
N GLU A 128 -7.42 -13.73 19.13
CA GLU A 128 -6.58 -13.44 20.30
C GLU A 128 -5.59 -12.30 20.00
N ARG A 129 -4.94 -12.37 18.84
CA ARG A 129 -3.99 -11.33 18.42
C ARG A 129 -4.67 -10.00 18.11
N LEU A 130 -5.91 -10.03 17.62
CA LEU A 130 -6.72 -8.83 17.38
C LEU A 130 -7.08 -8.15 18.69
N THR A 131 -7.55 -8.91 19.68
CA THR A 131 -7.78 -8.42 21.04
C THR A 131 -6.53 -7.77 21.61
N ASN A 132 -5.38 -8.46 21.54
CA ASN A 132 -4.10 -7.92 22.00
C ASN A 132 -3.72 -6.60 21.30
N SER A 133 -3.96 -6.48 19.99
CA SER A 133 -3.69 -5.25 19.23
C SER A 133 -4.58 -4.08 19.67
N VAL A 134 -5.87 -4.33 19.92
CA VAL A 134 -6.82 -3.33 20.40
C VAL A 134 -6.47 -2.87 21.82
N GLU A 135 -6.24 -3.82 22.73
CA GLU A 135 -5.89 -3.53 24.12
C GLU A 135 -4.57 -2.76 24.26
N ASN A 136 -3.54 -3.16 23.50
CA ASN A 136 -2.25 -2.46 23.49
C ASN A 136 -2.42 -1.01 23.04
N LEU A 137 -3.17 -0.77 21.97
CA LEU A 137 -3.42 0.59 21.49
C LEU A 137 -4.18 1.42 22.54
N GLU A 138 -5.18 0.85 23.20
CA GLU A 138 -5.91 1.52 24.27
C GLU A 138 -4.97 1.91 25.43
N LEU A 139 -4.10 0.99 25.85
CA LEU A 139 -3.10 1.24 26.90
C LEU A 139 -2.15 2.38 26.52
N PHE A 140 -1.67 2.43 25.28
CA PHE A 140 -0.80 3.51 24.79
C PHE A 140 -1.54 4.84 24.69
N LEU A 141 -2.77 4.85 24.16
CA LEU A 141 -3.60 6.06 24.10
C LEU A 141 -3.90 6.60 25.50
N ASN A 142 -4.18 5.73 26.46
CA ASN A 142 -4.42 6.13 27.84
C ASN A 142 -3.14 6.68 28.49
N TYR A 143 -2.01 6.01 28.33
CA TYR A 143 -0.71 6.52 28.78
C TYR A 143 -0.46 7.92 28.22
N PHE A 144 -0.73 8.12 26.93
CA PHE A 144 -0.52 9.37 26.26
C PHE A 144 -1.46 10.48 26.75
N LYS A 145 -2.77 10.19 26.85
CA LYS A 145 -3.78 11.11 27.39
C LYS A 145 -3.43 11.60 28.80
N GLN A 146 -2.90 10.72 29.64
CA GLN A 146 -2.50 11.06 31.01
C GLN A 146 -1.25 11.94 31.07
N ASN A 147 -0.32 11.81 30.12
CA ASN A 147 0.94 12.56 30.11
C ASN A 147 0.86 13.91 29.37
N GLY A 148 -0.18 14.16 28.56
CA GLY A 148 -0.54 15.48 28.04
C GLY A 148 0.46 16.18 27.10
N LYS A 149 1.45 15.45 26.55
CA LYS A 149 2.46 16.01 25.64
C LYS A 149 1.95 16.01 24.19
N PRO A 150 2.24 17.00 23.33
CA PRO A 150 1.95 16.88 21.90
C PRO A 150 2.90 15.85 21.23
N VAL A 151 2.44 15.16 20.17
CA VAL A 151 3.20 14.07 19.50
C VAL A 151 3.49 14.27 18.02
N ASN A 152 3.03 15.37 17.43
CA ASN A 152 3.12 15.61 15.98
C ASN A 152 3.75 16.97 15.63
N PHE A 153 4.77 17.42 16.37
CA PHE A 153 5.51 18.64 16.04
C PHE A 153 6.19 18.58 14.65
N ALA A 154 6.31 19.73 13.98
CA ALA A 154 7.03 19.83 12.72
C ALA A 154 8.53 19.50 12.88
N LYS A 155 9.15 19.98 13.98
CA LYS A 155 10.52 19.64 14.36
C LYS A 155 10.52 18.53 15.40
N MET A 156 11.17 17.41 15.07
CA MET A 156 11.47 16.33 16.02
C MET A 156 12.82 15.74 15.72
N SER A 157 13.55 15.35 16.77
CA SER A 157 14.72 14.50 16.66
C SER A 157 14.36 13.14 16.05
N PHE A 158 15.39 12.41 15.58
CA PHE A 158 15.27 11.03 15.12
C PHE A 158 14.48 10.16 16.11
N ILE A 159 14.86 10.15 17.38
CA ILE A 159 14.25 9.25 18.36
C ILE A 159 12.82 9.66 18.72
N GLU A 160 12.51 10.96 18.76
CA GLU A 160 11.15 11.44 18.95
C GLU A 160 10.22 10.98 17.81
N ALA A 161 10.72 10.99 16.57
CA ALA A 161 9.97 10.52 15.41
C ALA A 161 9.78 8.99 15.41
N GLU A 162 10.78 8.22 15.84
CA GLU A 162 10.66 6.77 16.02
C GLU A 162 9.60 6.40 17.06
N GLN A 163 9.50 7.21 18.11
CA GLN A 163 8.58 7.00 19.23
C GLN A 163 7.19 7.59 18.99
N SER A 164 6.96 8.26 17.85
CA SER A 164 5.68 8.88 17.56
C SER A 164 4.73 8.02 16.73
N LEU A 165 5.10 6.80 16.31
CA LEU A 165 4.22 5.89 15.55
C LEU A 165 3.22 5.17 16.46
N PHE A 166 2.11 5.81 16.82
CA PHE A 166 1.11 5.25 17.75
C PHE A 166 0.08 4.34 17.09
N LEU A 167 -0.25 4.54 15.82
CA LEU A 167 -1.30 3.76 15.15
C LEU A 167 -0.77 2.47 14.52
N GLY A 168 0.54 2.39 14.28
CA GLY A 168 1.18 1.25 13.63
C GLY A 168 0.94 1.26 12.11
N HIS A 169 0.91 0.08 11.50
CA HIS A 169 0.76 -0.02 10.04
C HIS A 169 -0.71 0.14 9.62
N ASN A 170 -1.02 1.19 8.85
CA ASN A 170 -2.40 1.57 8.49
C ASN A 170 -3.14 0.59 7.52
N ALA A 171 -2.54 -0.56 7.20
CA ALA A 171 -3.04 -1.57 6.26
C ALA A 171 -2.48 -2.94 6.67
N HIS A 172 -2.54 -3.20 7.97
CA HIS A 172 -2.24 -4.46 8.60
C HIS A 172 -3.40 -4.74 9.58
N PRO A 173 -3.93 -5.98 9.66
CA PRO A 173 -5.08 -6.27 10.52
C PRO A 173 -4.78 -6.18 12.03
N LEU A 174 -3.50 -6.28 12.40
CA LEU A 174 -3.01 -6.36 13.78
C LEU A 174 -1.86 -5.36 14.04
N PRO A 175 -2.07 -4.05 13.82
CA PRO A 175 -0.98 -3.07 13.74
C PRO A 175 -0.21 -2.88 15.04
N LYS A 176 -0.81 -3.21 16.20
CA LYS A 176 -0.21 -3.12 17.54
C LYS A 176 -0.19 -4.45 18.29
N GLY A 177 -0.37 -5.56 17.58
CA GLY A 177 -0.19 -6.89 18.15
C GLY A 177 1.25 -7.09 18.62
N ARG A 178 1.41 -7.44 19.91
CA ARG A 178 2.66 -7.76 20.59
C ARG A 178 2.42 -8.94 21.53
N SER A 179 2.43 -10.14 20.96
CA SER A 179 2.23 -11.37 21.72
C SER A 179 3.57 -11.85 22.27
N GLY A 180 3.76 -11.76 23.59
CA GLY A 180 4.97 -12.22 24.28
C GLY A 180 5.26 -11.48 25.60
N PHE A 181 4.95 -10.19 25.70
CA PHE A 181 5.09 -9.46 26.97
C PHE A 181 4.09 -9.95 28.00
N ASN A 182 4.55 -10.18 29.24
CA ASN A 182 3.77 -10.84 30.29
C ASN A 182 2.77 -9.89 30.96
N ASP A 183 3.09 -8.60 31.02
CA ASP A 183 2.27 -7.60 31.67
C ASP A 183 2.44 -6.18 31.07
N LYS A 184 1.66 -5.25 31.62
CA LYS A 184 1.65 -3.84 31.23
C LYS A 184 2.97 -3.11 31.52
N GLU A 185 3.69 -3.50 32.56
CA GLU A 185 4.96 -2.86 32.93
C GLU A 185 6.04 -3.22 31.89
N GLU A 186 6.15 -4.50 31.53
CA GLU A 186 7.02 -4.95 30.44
C GLU A 186 6.65 -4.26 29.12
N LEU A 187 5.35 -4.23 28.79
CA LEU A 187 4.88 -3.55 27.60
C LEU A 187 5.35 -2.09 27.60
N PHE A 188 5.13 -1.32 28.67
CA PHE A 188 5.53 0.08 28.72
C PHE A 188 7.04 0.30 28.73
N LYS A 189 7.80 -0.62 29.35
CA LYS A 189 9.25 -0.54 29.41
C LYS A 189 9.91 -0.78 28.05
N PHE A 190 9.37 -1.71 27.26
CA PHE A 190 9.96 -2.13 25.99
C PHE A 190 9.28 -1.51 24.76
N SER A 191 8.32 -0.60 24.94
CA SER A 191 7.58 0.02 23.84
C SER A 191 8.09 1.43 23.47
N PRO A 192 8.22 1.75 22.18
CA PRO A 192 8.57 3.10 21.72
C PRO A 192 7.49 4.14 22.05
N GLU A 193 6.20 3.75 22.02
CA GLU A 193 5.06 4.65 22.24
C GLU A 193 5.05 5.30 23.64
N THR A 194 5.63 4.61 24.62
CA THR A 194 5.75 5.06 26.01
C THR A 194 7.12 5.66 26.31
N LYS A 195 7.98 5.79 25.29
CA LYS A 195 9.39 6.22 25.44
C LYS A 195 10.13 5.37 26.48
N GLY A 196 9.86 4.06 26.49
CA GLY A 196 10.42 3.13 27.46
C GLY A 196 11.96 3.18 27.47
N GLN A 197 12.57 2.99 28.63
CA GLN A 197 14.02 2.98 28.77
C GLN A 197 14.46 1.80 29.63
N PHE A 198 15.57 1.19 29.25
CA PHE A 198 16.16 0.07 29.98
C PHE A 198 17.67 -0.03 29.75
N GLN A 199 18.36 -0.60 30.72
CA GLN A 199 19.74 -1.05 30.56
C GLN A 199 19.74 -2.39 29.82
N LEU A 200 20.80 -2.64 29.05
CA LEU A 200 20.97 -3.90 28.33
C LEU A 200 21.39 -5.01 29.29
N ALA A 201 20.96 -6.24 28.99
CA ALA A 201 21.48 -7.44 29.62
C ALA A 201 22.80 -7.86 28.97
N TYR A 202 23.69 -8.53 29.71
CA TYR A 202 24.96 -9.02 29.17
C TYR A 202 25.23 -10.47 29.56
N PHE A 203 25.87 -11.18 28.63
CA PHE A 203 26.41 -12.52 28.84
C PHE A 203 27.91 -12.56 28.55
N LEU A 204 28.64 -13.37 29.32
CA LEU A 204 29.97 -13.85 28.94
C LEU A 204 29.83 -15.20 28.25
N ILE A 205 30.31 -15.30 27.01
CA ILE A 205 30.25 -16.52 26.21
C ILE A 205 31.67 -16.95 25.87
N ALA A 206 32.00 -18.24 26.03
CA ALA A 206 33.31 -18.76 25.64
C ALA A 206 33.58 -18.46 24.15
N ALA A 207 34.79 -18.02 23.81
CA ALA A 207 35.12 -17.57 22.45
C ALA A 207 34.82 -18.61 21.36
N ASP A 208 35.03 -19.90 21.65
CA ASP A 208 34.75 -21.00 20.70
C ASP A 208 33.25 -21.19 20.40
N ASN A 209 32.36 -20.56 21.18
CA ASN A 209 30.91 -20.59 21.00
C ASN A 209 30.39 -19.32 20.31
N ILE A 210 31.25 -18.37 19.94
CA ILE A 210 30.86 -17.15 19.22
C ILE A 210 31.22 -17.28 17.74
N ASN A 211 30.28 -16.89 16.90
CA ASN A 211 30.59 -16.49 15.53
C ASN A 211 30.22 -15.02 15.36
N GLU A 212 31.23 -14.18 15.19
CA GLU A 212 31.07 -12.75 14.94
C GLU A 212 31.76 -12.33 13.65
N LYS A 213 31.21 -11.30 13.02
CA LYS A 213 31.81 -10.62 11.87
C LYS A 213 31.68 -9.13 12.09
N ASN A 214 32.66 -8.38 11.60
CA ASN A 214 32.61 -6.93 11.58
C ASN A 214 33.31 -6.38 10.35
N ALA A 215 32.58 -5.57 9.56
CA ALA A 215 33.10 -4.93 8.38
C ALA A 215 34.18 -3.88 8.68
N GLU A 216 34.28 -3.39 9.92
CA GLU A 216 35.27 -2.42 10.40
C GLU A 216 36.64 -3.02 10.78
N GLY A 217 36.77 -4.35 10.86
CA GLY A 217 38.07 -5.01 11.05
C GLY A 217 38.51 -5.24 12.50
N PHE A 218 37.59 -5.22 13.45
CA PHE A 218 37.81 -5.59 14.85
C PHE A 218 36.62 -6.37 15.41
N ASP A 219 36.82 -7.16 16.47
CA ASP A 219 35.75 -7.91 17.13
C ASP A 219 34.87 -6.95 17.94
N ILE A 220 33.57 -6.92 17.65
CA ILE A 220 32.65 -5.98 18.29
C ILE A 220 32.42 -6.35 19.77
N THR A 221 32.55 -7.64 20.09
CA THR A 221 32.45 -8.14 21.47
C THR A 221 33.59 -7.66 22.36
N ASP A 222 34.77 -7.38 21.79
CA ASP A 222 35.90 -6.82 22.53
C ASP A 222 35.67 -5.34 22.85
N LEU A 223 35.04 -4.60 21.93
CA LEU A 223 34.63 -3.22 22.19
C LEU A 223 33.62 -3.15 23.34
N PHE A 224 32.58 -3.99 23.33
CA PHE A 224 31.61 -4.02 24.43
C PHE A 224 32.24 -4.42 25.77
N ARG A 225 33.28 -5.26 25.77
CA ARG A 225 34.06 -5.52 26.99
C ARG A 225 34.73 -4.24 27.49
N ILE A 226 35.40 -3.49 26.63
CA ILE A 226 36.08 -2.25 27.01
C ILE A 226 35.05 -1.25 27.58
N GLU A 227 33.93 -1.06 26.89
CA GLU A 227 32.85 -0.17 27.35
C GLU A 227 32.31 -0.57 28.73
N LEU A 228 32.13 -1.87 29.00
CA LEU A 228 31.74 -2.37 30.33
C LEU A 228 32.85 -2.24 31.38
N GLN A 229 34.12 -2.36 31.01
CA GLN A 229 35.23 -2.14 31.94
C GLN A 229 35.33 -0.66 32.35
N GLU A 230 35.02 0.26 31.44
CA GLU A 230 35.05 1.71 31.70
C GLU A 230 33.84 2.19 32.50
N SER A 231 32.65 1.62 32.26
CA SER A 231 31.39 2.03 32.89
C SER A 231 30.94 1.14 34.07
N GLY A 232 31.56 -0.02 34.23
CA GLY A 232 31.16 -1.06 35.20
C GLY A 232 31.50 -0.75 36.65
N ASN A 233 30.75 -1.35 37.57
CA ASN A 233 31.13 -1.36 38.98
C ASN A 233 32.28 -2.35 39.24
N GLN A 234 32.90 -2.28 40.42
CA GLN A 234 34.04 -3.15 40.77
C GLN A 234 33.71 -4.65 40.69
N GLU A 235 32.46 -5.03 40.98
CA GLU A 235 32.02 -6.43 40.90
C GLU A 235 31.98 -6.93 39.46
N LEU A 236 31.44 -6.14 38.54
CA LEU A 236 31.42 -6.45 37.10
C LEU A 236 32.84 -6.54 36.56
N ILE A 237 33.70 -5.56 36.87
CA ILE A 237 35.10 -5.58 36.42
C ILE A 237 35.81 -6.84 36.91
N ALA A 238 35.65 -7.20 38.18
CA ALA A 238 36.24 -8.42 38.72
C ALA A 238 35.73 -9.70 38.03
N LEU A 239 34.45 -9.75 37.63
CA LEU A 239 33.89 -10.86 36.85
C LEU A 239 34.48 -10.91 35.43
N LEU A 240 34.65 -9.76 34.77
CA LEU A 240 35.28 -9.69 33.45
C LEU A 240 36.74 -10.18 33.51
N ASP A 241 37.48 -9.80 34.55
CA ASP A 241 38.88 -10.18 34.76
C ASP A 241 39.05 -11.68 35.09
N GLN A 242 38.06 -12.30 35.75
CA GLN A 242 38.04 -13.75 36.00
C GLN A 242 37.82 -14.57 34.73
N HIS A 243 37.26 -13.96 33.69
CA HIS A 243 36.88 -14.62 32.44
C HIS A 243 37.47 -13.90 31.20
N PRO A 244 38.82 -13.83 31.08
CA PRO A 244 39.48 -13.05 30.03
C PRO A 244 39.28 -13.63 28.63
N ASN A 245 38.98 -14.93 28.51
CA ASN A 245 38.79 -15.64 27.24
C ASN A 245 37.32 -15.70 26.79
N HIS A 246 36.38 -15.17 27.57
CA HIS A 246 34.98 -15.09 27.19
C HIS A 246 34.74 -13.79 26.41
N LYS A 247 33.82 -13.75 25.46
CA LYS A 247 33.36 -12.55 24.76
C LYS A 247 32.14 -11.95 25.46
N VAL A 248 31.98 -10.62 25.41
CA VAL A 248 30.82 -9.91 25.98
C VAL A 248 29.73 -9.79 24.91
N VAL A 249 28.55 -10.34 25.20
CA VAL A 249 27.39 -10.29 24.29
C VAL A 249 26.27 -9.46 24.92
N PRO A 250 25.91 -8.29 24.35
CA PRO A 250 24.76 -7.51 24.79
C PRO A 250 23.46 -8.19 24.36
N MET A 251 22.40 -8.02 25.15
CA MET A 251 21.10 -8.63 24.91
C MET A 251 19.95 -7.71 25.33
N HIS A 252 18.82 -7.85 24.65
CA HIS A 252 17.56 -7.30 25.14
C HIS A 252 17.20 -7.98 26.47
N PRO A 253 16.86 -7.23 27.54
CA PRO A 253 16.67 -7.82 28.87
C PRO A 253 15.51 -8.80 28.94
N TRP A 254 14.41 -8.56 28.21
CA TRP A 254 13.31 -9.53 28.12
C TRP A 254 13.75 -10.84 27.46
N GLU A 255 14.50 -10.76 26.36
CA GLU A 255 14.98 -11.92 25.62
C GLU A 255 15.99 -12.72 26.45
N ALA A 256 16.87 -12.04 27.20
CA ALA A 256 17.80 -12.67 28.11
C ALA A 256 17.07 -13.54 29.16
N GLN A 257 15.98 -13.03 29.75
CA GLN A 257 15.18 -13.80 30.70
C GLN A 257 14.49 -15.00 30.04
N HIS A 258 13.97 -14.84 28.83
CA HIS A 258 13.40 -15.94 28.05
C HIS A 258 14.45 -17.04 27.80
N LEU A 259 15.63 -16.67 27.32
CA LEU A 259 16.72 -17.60 27.00
C LEU A 259 17.21 -18.39 28.21
N LEU A 260 17.30 -17.78 29.39
CA LEU A 260 17.70 -18.47 30.63
C LEU A 260 16.74 -19.62 31.04
N THR A 261 15.52 -19.64 30.49
CA THR A 261 14.58 -20.76 30.69
C THR A 261 14.84 -21.95 29.77
N LEU A 262 15.62 -21.77 28.70
CA LEU A 262 15.84 -22.81 27.70
C LEU A 262 16.84 -23.87 28.19
N PRO A 263 16.56 -25.18 28.01
CA PRO A 263 17.46 -26.26 28.42
C PRO A 263 18.87 -26.15 27.82
N THR A 264 18.98 -25.68 26.58
CA THR A 264 20.25 -25.49 25.88
C THR A 264 21.12 -24.45 26.59
N VAL A 265 20.53 -23.32 27.02
CA VAL A 265 21.24 -22.24 27.72
C VAL A 265 21.65 -22.69 29.13
N GLN A 266 20.76 -23.37 29.86
CA GLN A 266 21.07 -23.95 31.17
C GLN A 266 22.21 -24.98 31.10
N ALA A 267 22.29 -25.75 30.01
CA ALA A 267 23.41 -26.66 29.78
C ALA A 267 24.73 -25.90 29.56
N MET A 268 24.73 -24.83 28.79
CA MET A 268 25.92 -23.98 28.60
C MET A 268 26.38 -23.32 29.92
N GLU A 269 25.45 -22.88 30.77
CA GLU A 269 25.78 -22.35 32.11
C GLU A 269 26.45 -23.41 32.98
N LYS A 270 25.90 -24.63 33.00
CA LYS A 270 26.46 -25.76 33.75
C LYS A 270 27.87 -26.13 33.27
N GLU A 271 28.11 -26.03 31.96
CA GLU A 271 29.41 -26.25 31.33
C GLU A 271 30.37 -25.05 31.47
N LYS A 272 29.93 -23.93 32.07
CA LYS A 272 30.66 -22.66 32.23
C LYS A 272 31.06 -22.02 30.89
N LEU A 273 30.38 -22.39 29.81
CA LEU A 273 30.53 -21.78 28.50
C LEU A 273 29.78 -20.45 28.41
N LEU A 274 28.78 -20.26 29.27
CA LEU A 274 27.93 -19.08 29.33
C LEU A 274 27.78 -18.62 30.78
N ILE A 275 27.84 -17.30 31.02
CA ILE A 275 27.59 -16.69 32.32
C ILE A 275 26.71 -15.46 32.12
N TYR A 276 25.54 -15.43 32.76
CA TYR A 276 24.68 -14.24 32.78
C TYR A 276 25.21 -13.21 33.78
N LEU A 277 25.45 -11.97 33.30
CA LEU A 277 25.96 -10.90 34.14
C LEU A 277 24.84 -10.09 34.80
N GLY A 278 23.69 -9.94 34.14
CA GLY A 278 22.65 -8.99 34.56
C GLY A 278 22.54 -7.79 33.62
N CYS A 279 21.81 -6.76 34.05
CA CYS A 279 21.60 -5.52 33.30
C CYS A 279 22.55 -4.41 33.77
N PHE A 280 23.28 -3.77 32.84
CA PHE A 280 24.29 -2.75 33.15
C PHE A 280 24.38 -1.65 32.08
N GLY A 281 25.21 -0.64 32.36
CA GLY A 281 25.58 0.41 31.42
C GLY A 281 24.53 1.50 31.25
N ASP A 282 24.62 2.23 30.14
CA ASP A 282 23.69 3.30 29.84
C ASP A 282 22.29 2.81 29.48
N TYR A 283 21.31 3.71 29.61
CA TYR A 283 19.95 3.44 29.17
C TYR A 283 19.84 3.52 27.65
N TYR A 284 19.18 2.51 27.10
CA TYR A 284 18.73 2.47 25.73
C TYR A 284 17.21 2.62 25.67
N THR A 285 16.71 3.04 24.51
CA THR A 285 15.28 3.21 24.27
C THR A 285 14.89 2.55 22.95
N PRO A 286 13.73 1.86 22.88
CA PRO A 286 13.32 1.14 21.69
C PRO A 286 12.89 2.12 20.58
N THR A 287 13.20 1.76 19.35
CA THR A 287 12.72 2.43 18.13
C THR A 287 11.40 1.81 17.67
N SER A 288 10.84 2.27 16.54
CA SER A 288 9.58 1.76 15.98
C SER A 288 9.56 0.26 15.70
N SER A 289 10.73 -0.39 15.55
CA SER A 289 10.84 -1.85 15.36
C SER A 289 10.75 -2.64 16.66
N VAL A 290 10.66 -1.97 17.82
CA VAL A 290 10.73 -2.51 19.20
C VAL A 290 12.11 -3.10 19.54
N ARG A 291 12.60 -4.04 18.74
CA ARG A 291 13.86 -4.80 18.96
C ARG A 291 15.14 -4.06 18.63
N THR A 292 15.06 -2.94 17.90
CA THR A 292 16.21 -2.08 17.64
C THR A 292 16.21 -0.96 18.67
N VAL A 293 17.30 -0.82 19.40
CA VAL A 293 17.42 0.12 20.51
C VAL A 293 18.44 1.20 20.21
N TYR A 294 18.20 2.38 20.74
CA TYR A 294 18.95 3.60 20.48
C TYR A 294 19.46 4.23 21.77
N ASN A 295 20.65 4.80 21.71
CA ASN A 295 21.23 5.67 22.72
C ASN A 295 21.93 6.85 22.01
N ALA A 296 21.70 8.07 22.47
CA ALA A 296 22.15 9.29 21.79
C ALA A 296 23.66 9.56 21.89
N THR A 297 24.38 8.84 22.76
CA THR A 297 25.82 8.94 22.94
C THR A 297 26.57 7.73 22.38
N SER A 298 25.86 6.64 22.09
CA SER A 298 26.45 5.42 21.51
C SER A 298 26.72 5.56 20.02
N ASP A 299 27.84 4.98 19.60
CA ASP A 299 28.20 4.80 18.20
C ASP A 299 27.32 3.78 17.48
N TRP A 300 26.58 2.97 18.25
CA TRP A 300 25.86 1.80 17.78
C TRP A 300 24.39 1.83 18.18
N MET A 301 23.52 1.47 17.24
CA MET A 301 22.18 0.95 17.53
C MET A 301 22.27 -0.58 17.53
N LEU A 302 21.59 -1.23 18.48
CA LEU A 302 21.61 -2.69 18.58
C LEU A 302 20.24 -3.24 18.20
N LYS A 303 20.22 -4.22 17.29
CA LYS A 303 19.01 -4.89 16.82
C LYS A 303 19.04 -6.35 17.27
N PHE A 304 18.23 -6.66 18.27
CA PHE A 304 18.19 -7.98 18.90
C PHE A 304 17.19 -8.92 18.23
N SER A 305 17.45 -10.22 18.29
CA SER A 305 16.39 -11.21 18.26
C SER A 305 15.45 -10.98 19.45
N LEU A 306 14.17 -11.18 19.23
CA LEU A 306 13.13 -11.03 20.23
C LEU A 306 11.99 -12.00 19.92
N HIS A 307 11.79 -13.00 20.78
CA HIS A 307 10.70 -13.99 20.68
C HIS A 307 9.34 -13.39 21.09
N VAL A 308 9.00 -12.25 20.49
CA VAL A 308 7.71 -11.57 20.59
C VAL A 308 7.16 -11.45 19.18
N LYS A 309 5.93 -11.94 18.96
CA LYS A 309 5.28 -11.85 17.66
C LYS A 309 4.76 -10.42 17.45
N ILE A 310 5.35 -9.72 16.49
CA ILE A 310 5.00 -8.33 16.13
C ILE A 310 4.58 -8.32 14.67
N THR A 311 3.38 -7.83 14.37
CA THR A 311 2.74 -7.96 13.05
C THR A 311 2.76 -9.43 12.61
N ASN A 312 3.34 -9.81 11.47
CA ASN A 312 3.25 -11.18 10.94
C ASN A 312 4.26 -12.18 11.50
N SER A 313 5.35 -11.72 12.13
CA SER A 313 6.49 -12.58 12.45
C SER A 313 6.94 -12.46 13.89
N GLU A 314 7.48 -13.56 14.40
CA GLU A 314 8.40 -13.49 15.53
C GLU A 314 9.63 -12.72 15.10
N ARG A 315 10.10 -11.84 15.97
CA ARG A 315 11.15 -10.89 15.62
C ARG A 315 12.53 -11.45 15.94
N VAL A 316 12.79 -12.64 15.44
CA VAL A 316 14.10 -13.30 15.47
C VAL A 316 14.95 -12.79 14.30
N ASN A 317 16.27 -12.69 14.48
CA ASN A 317 17.22 -12.40 13.41
C ASN A 317 17.75 -13.73 12.87
N LEU A 318 17.67 -13.95 11.56
CA LEU A 318 18.23 -15.16 10.96
C LEU A 318 19.69 -14.95 10.55
N VAL A 319 20.52 -15.99 10.65
CA VAL A 319 21.95 -15.93 10.29
C VAL A 319 22.16 -15.41 8.87
N ARG A 320 21.38 -15.88 7.89
CA ARG A 320 21.43 -15.40 6.50
C ARG A 320 21.22 -13.89 6.39
N GLU A 321 20.32 -13.32 7.20
CA GLU A 321 19.98 -11.90 7.20
C GLU A 321 21.08 -11.05 7.83
N LEU A 322 21.78 -11.57 8.84
CA LEU A 322 22.95 -10.92 9.44
C LEU A 322 24.09 -10.79 8.42
N TYR A 323 24.32 -11.85 7.63
CA TYR A 323 25.30 -11.81 6.54
C TYR A 323 24.92 -10.79 5.45
N ARG A 324 23.64 -10.50 5.20
CA ARG A 324 23.23 -9.43 4.27
C ARG A 324 23.74 -8.06 4.75
N GLY A 325 23.55 -7.78 6.05
CA GLY A 325 24.06 -6.55 6.66
C GLY A 325 25.57 -6.40 6.53
N TYR A 326 26.30 -7.47 6.84
CA TYR A 326 27.75 -7.51 6.71
C TYR A 326 28.22 -7.34 5.26
N ASP A 327 27.62 -8.06 4.32
CA ASP A 327 27.98 -8.02 2.89
C ASP A 327 27.79 -6.63 2.28
N VAL A 328 26.64 -6.00 2.55
CA VAL A 328 26.35 -4.63 2.09
C VAL A 328 27.36 -3.65 2.69
N SER A 329 27.69 -3.80 3.97
CA SER A 329 28.65 -2.92 4.65
C SER A 329 30.08 -3.07 4.07
N LYS A 330 30.48 -4.27 3.65
CA LYS A 330 31.72 -4.49 2.92
C LYS A 330 31.66 -3.91 1.51
N LEU A 331 30.58 -4.17 0.76
CA LEU A 331 30.39 -3.66 -0.60
C LEU A 331 30.45 -2.13 -0.66
N LEU A 332 29.79 -1.45 0.28
CA LEU A 332 29.76 0.01 0.35
C LEU A 332 31.14 0.66 0.58
N LYS A 333 32.13 -0.11 1.07
CA LYS A 333 33.54 0.33 1.22
C LYS A 333 34.40 0.14 -0.03
N THR A 334 33.93 -0.65 -0.99
CA THR A 334 34.62 -0.87 -2.28
C THR A 334 34.43 0.33 -3.21
N GLU A 335 35.17 0.37 -4.32
CA GLU A 335 34.96 1.39 -5.36
C GLU A 335 33.56 1.31 -5.99
N TYR A 336 32.93 0.14 -5.99
CA TYR A 336 31.55 -0.05 -6.47
C TYR A 336 30.56 0.73 -5.60
N GLY A 337 30.65 0.55 -4.28
CA GLY A 337 29.81 1.25 -3.31
C GLY A 337 30.08 2.76 -3.26
N LYS A 338 31.35 3.17 -3.34
CA LYS A 338 31.73 4.59 -3.42
C LYS A 338 31.18 5.25 -4.68
N ALA A 339 31.21 4.57 -5.82
CA ALA A 339 30.61 5.05 -7.06
C ALA A 339 29.09 5.21 -6.91
N ALA A 340 28.39 4.21 -6.35
CA ALA A 340 26.95 4.30 -6.09
C ALA A 340 26.59 5.51 -5.20
N LYS A 341 27.34 5.72 -4.12
CA LYS A 341 27.14 6.87 -3.20
C LYS A 341 27.49 8.21 -3.84
N ALA A 342 28.49 8.25 -4.72
CA ALA A 342 28.88 9.47 -5.43
C ALA A 342 27.85 9.86 -6.49
N GLU A 343 27.25 8.87 -7.16
CA GLU A 343 26.22 9.09 -8.17
C GLU A 343 24.85 9.44 -7.57
N PHE A 344 24.52 8.83 -6.43
CA PHE A 344 23.22 9.01 -5.75
C PHE A 344 23.38 9.43 -4.29
N PRO A 345 23.91 10.65 -4.02
CA PRO A 345 24.18 11.13 -2.67
C PRO A 345 22.91 11.44 -1.84
N GLU A 346 21.74 11.48 -2.47
CA GLU A 346 20.44 11.77 -1.85
C GLU A 346 20.00 10.69 -0.85
N ILE A 347 20.49 9.45 -1.03
CA ILE A 347 20.21 8.30 -0.16
C ILE A 347 21.47 7.94 0.64
N GLU A 348 21.42 8.13 1.95
CA GLU A 348 22.43 7.63 2.87
C GLU A 348 22.07 6.22 3.37
N PHE A 349 23.01 5.28 3.27
CA PHE A 349 22.81 3.93 3.78
C PHE A 349 23.34 3.81 5.21
N ILE A 350 22.43 3.58 6.17
CA ILE A 350 22.80 3.23 7.54
C ILE A 350 23.17 1.75 7.56
N THR A 351 24.44 1.46 7.85
CA THR A 351 25.00 0.11 7.73
C THR A 351 24.91 -0.70 9.01
N ASP A 352 24.73 -2.01 8.86
CA ASP A 352 24.81 -3.03 9.90
C ASP A 352 26.16 -3.77 9.72
N PRO A 353 27.31 -3.16 10.09
CA PRO A 353 28.62 -3.71 9.76
C PRO A 353 28.98 -4.96 10.55
N ALA A 354 28.36 -5.18 11.71
CA ALA A 354 28.73 -6.28 12.59
C ALA A 354 27.53 -7.07 13.07
N PHE A 355 27.76 -8.34 13.37
CA PHE A 355 26.78 -9.19 14.02
C PHE A 355 27.47 -10.18 14.97
N ILE A 356 26.69 -10.69 15.91
CA ILE A 356 27.10 -11.71 16.88
C ILE A 356 26.08 -12.85 16.83
N THR A 357 26.55 -14.10 16.76
CA THR A 357 25.74 -15.30 16.97
C THR A 357 26.39 -16.22 18.01
N VAL A 358 25.57 -16.96 18.77
CA VAL A 358 26.04 -17.95 19.74
C VAL A 358 25.72 -19.35 19.22
N ASN A 359 26.73 -20.20 19.15
CA ASN A 359 26.63 -21.58 18.70
C ASN A 359 26.90 -22.55 19.84
N TYR A 360 26.15 -23.64 19.89
CA TYR A 360 26.37 -24.72 20.85
C TYR A 360 26.19 -26.07 20.17
N ARG A 361 27.21 -26.92 20.27
CA ARG A 361 27.24 -28.28 19.68
C ARG A 361 26.90 -28.31 18.17
N GLY A 362 27.30 -27.26 17.45
CA GLY A 362 27.11 -27.15 15.99
C GLY A 362 25.81 -26.46 15.56
N GLU A 363 24.96 -26.05 16.50
CA GLU A 363 23.70 -25.35 16.20
C GLU A 363 23.74 -23.90 16.71
N THR A 364 23.18 -22.97 15.94
CA THR A 364 23.02 -21.57 16.35
C THR A 364 21.79 -21.43 17.25
N ILE A 365 21.92 -20.67 18.33
CA ILE A 365 20.81 -20.32 19.22
C ILE A 365 20.29 -18.94 18.80
N ASP A 366 19.22 -18.92 18.01
CA ASP A 366 18.78 -17.70 17.31
C ASP A 366 18.43 -16.51 18.21
N GLY A 367 18.01 -16.76 19.46
CA GLY A 367 17.73 -15.67 20.40
C GLY A 367 18.96 -14.82 20.76
N PHE A 368 20.18 -15.34 20.61
CA PHE A 368 21.41 -14.56 20.79
C PHE A 368 21.86 -13.79 19.55
N ASN A 369 21.14 -13.89 18.42
CA ASN A 369 21.54 -13.22 17.19
C ASN A 369 21.35 -11.70 17.33
N VAL A 370 22.47 -10.96 17.28
CA VAL A 370 22.49 -9.48 17.38
C VAL A 370 23.05 -8.89 16.10
N SER A 371 22.32 -7.95 15.50
CA SER A 371 22.87 -7.05 14.48
C SER A 371 23.29 -5.73 15.13
N VAL A 372 24.48 -5.25 14.79
CA VAL A 372 25.06 -4.00 15.30
C VAL A 372 25.09 -3.00 14.16
N ARG A 373 24.38 -1.89 14.33
CA ARG A 373 24.12 -0.86 13.32
C ARG A 373 24.84 0.43 13.68
N HIS A 374 25.44 1.08 12.68
CA HIS A 374 26.01 2.43 12.86
C HIS A 374 24.93 3.44 13.28
N ASN A 375 25.24 4.29 14.27
CA ASN A 375 24.35 5.36 14.71
C ASN A 375 24.78 6.74 14.15
N PRO A 376 24.14 7.24 13.08
CA PRO A 376 24.44 8.59 12.56
C PRO A 376 23.74 9.71 13.36
N PHE A 377 22.84 9.37 14.29
CA PHE A 377 22.04 10.34 15.04
C PHE A 377 22.52 10.41 16.49
N LYS A 378 23.81 10.65 16.69
CA LYS A 378 24.44 10.74 18.01
C LYS A 378 25.07 12.11 18.25
N GLY A 379 25.34 12.46 19.51
CA GLY A 379 25.95 13.75 19.85
C GLY A 379 25.15 14.94 19.31
N GLU A 380 25.78 15.85 18.59
CA GLU A 380 25.10 17.01 17.98
C GLU A 380 24.08 16.62 16.91
N ASP A 381 24.30 15.51 16.20
CA ASP A 381 23.41 15.03 15.14
C ASP A 381 22.14 14.38 15.68
N ALA A 382 22.07 14.06 16.97
CA ALA A 382 20.86 13.56 17.62
C ALA A 382 19.70 14.58 17.54
N GLY A 383 19.99 15.88 17.39
CA GLY A 383 19.01 16.95 17.28
C GLY A 383 18.50 17.24 15.86
N LYS A 384 18.98 16.52 14.83
CA LYS A 384 18.53 16.70 13.43
C LYS A 384 17.05 16.41 13.28
N ASN A 385 16.38 17.14 12.38
CA ASN A 385 14.96 16.97 12.11
C ASN A 385 14.72 15.79 11.16
N VAL A 386 14.79 14.57 11.71
CA VAL A 386 14.72 13.31 10.96
C VAL A 386 13.43 12.59 11.32
N SER A 387 12.61 12.32 10.31
CA SER A 387 11.29 11.72 10.48
C SER A 387 11.30 10.27 10.01
N LEU A 388 10.82 9.35 10.86
CA LEU A 388 10.39 8.04 10.41
C LEU A 388 9.22 8.21 9.43
N LEU A 389 9.34 7.72 8.20
CA LEU A 389 8.32 7.94 7.18
C LEU A 389 6.96 7.33 7.59
N ALA A 390 6.97 6.18 8.28
CA ALA A 390 5.74 5.57 8.79
C ALA A 390 5.00 6.48 9.79
N ALA A 391 5.75 7.14 10.67
CA ALA A 391 5.19 8.08 11.64
C ALA A 391 4.72 9.39 10.98
N LEU A 392 5.35 9.77 9.86
CA LEU A 392 4.96 10.92 9.06
C LEU A 392 3.61 10.69 8.36
N CYS A 393 3.37 9.47 7.87
CA CYS A 393 2.19 9.09 7.10
C CYS A 393 0.99 8.58 7.95
N GLN A 394 1.12 8.47 9.27
CA GLN A 394 0.02 8.05 10.13
C GLN A 394 -1.04 9.15 10.27
N ASP A 395 -2.26 8.76 10.63
CA ASP A 395 -3.35 9.70 10.91
C ASP A 395 -3.12 10.51 12.19
N GLY A 396 -3.89 11.59 12.33
CA GLY A 396 -3.93 12.38 13.57
C GLY A 396 -4.37 11.54 14.78
N LEU A 397 -3.79 11.84 15.95
CA LEU A 397 -4.05 11.10 17.19
C LEU A 397 -4.86 11.95 18.17
N LEU A 398 -5.94 11.41 18.76
CA LEU A 398 -6.78 12.09 19.76
C LEU A 398 -7.19 13.53 19.34
N GLY A 399 -7.54 13.70 18.07
CA GLY A 399 -7.94 14.98 17.46
C GLY A 399 -6.80 15.96 17.16
N GLN A 400 -5.54 15.61 17.42
CA GLN A 400 -4.39 16.35 16.92
C GLN A 400 -4.23 16.10 15.42
N LYS A 401 -3.72 17.09 14.68
CA LYS A 401 -3.38 16.92 13.27
C LYS A 401 -2.24 15.90 13.12
N PRO A 402 -2.15 15.18 11.99
CA PRO A 402 -0.98 14.37 11.68
C PRO A 402 0.25 15.25 11.45
N ARG A 403 1.42 14.68 11.65
CA ARG A 403 2.70 15.41 11.55
C ARG A 403 2.94 16.02 10.17
N ILE A 404 2.55 15.33 9.09
CA ILE A 404 2.71 15.84 7.71
C ILE A 404 1.98 17.17 7.51
N ALA A 405 0.81 17.34 8.14
CA ALA A 405 0.06 18.59 8.05
C ALA A 405 0.80 19.73 8.76
N HIS A 406 1.36 19.48 9.94
CA HIS A 406 2.18 20.47 10.65
C HIS A 406 3.44 20.87 9.85
N ILE A 407 4.12 19.90 9.24
CA ILE A 407 5.29 20.16 8.39
C ILE A 407 4.94 21.05 7.20
N ILE A 408 3.85 20.74 6.49
CA ILE A 408 3.42 21.52 5.32
C ILE A 408 2.95 22.91 5.73
N GLU A 409 2.23 23.05 6.86
CA GLU A 409 1.81 24.34 7.40
C GLU A 409 3.01 25.23 7.73
N GLU A 410 4.01 24.71 8.45
CA GLU A 410 5.23 25.45 8.78
C GLU A 410 6.08 25.77 7.53
N ALA A 411 6.20 24.83 6.59
CA ALA A 411 6.84 25.06 5.30
C ALA A 411 6.15 26.18 4.51
N SER A 412 4.81 26.24 4.55
CA SER A 412 4.02 27.24 3.83
C SER A 412 4.23 28.65 4.39
N ILE A 413 4.37 28.75 5.72
CA ILE A 413 4.73 29.98 6.42
C ILE A 413 6.15 30.41 6.05
N SER A 414 7.12 29.48 6.11
CA SER A 414 8.52 29.77 5.78
C SER A 414 8.69 30.26 4.32
N LYS A 415 8.00 29.62 3.37
CA LYS A 415 8.08 29.99 1.94
C LYS A 415 7.13 31.12 1.52
N ASN A 416 6.26 31.58 2.41
CA ASN A 416 5.18 32.55 2.12
C ASN A 416 4.32 32.11 0.90
N LYS A 417 3.78 30.89 0.97
CA LYS A 417 2.93 30.27 -0.06
C LYS A 417 1.69 29.65 0.57
N THR A 418 0.71 29.27 -0.24
CA THR A 418 -0.47 28.54 0.25
C THR A 418 -0.09 27.11 0.65
N VAL A 419 -0.86 26.50 1.55
CA VAL A 419 -0.69 25.09 1.96
C VAL A 419 -0.73 24.16 0.75
N ALA A 420 -1.69 24.34 -0.16
CA ALA A 420 -1.83 23.51 -1.36
C ALA A 420 -0.63 23.59 -2.30
N TYR A 421 -0.15 24.82 -2.59
CA TYR A 421 1.05 25.00 -3.40
C TYR A 421 2.28 24.37 -2.72
N THR A 422 2.41 24.56 -1.41
CA THR A 422 3.53 24.03 -0.62
C THR A 422 3.53 22.51 -0.62
N ALA A 423 2.38 21.87 -0.38
CA ALA A 423 2.23 20.42 -0.38
C ALA A 423 2.66 19.79 -1.71
N VAL A 424 2.23 20.35 -2.84
CA VAL A 424 2.61 19.86 -4.17
C VAL A 424 4.12 19.99 -4.40
N ASN A 425 4.72 21.12 -4.04
CA ASN A 425 6.17 21.31 -4.24
C ASN A 425 7.01 20.50 -3.24
N TRP A 426 6.52 20.30 -2.02
CA TRP A 426 7.12 19.41 -1.03
C TRP A 426 7.17 17.99 -1.57
N PHE A 427 6.06 17.52 -2.16
CA PHE A 427 5.98 16.19 -2.75
C PHE A 427 6.83 16.04 -4.02
N LYS A 428 6.94 17.08 -4.87
CA LYS A 428 7.89 17.07 -5.99
C LYS A 428 9.33 16.90 -5.53
N GLN A 429 9.74 17.62 -4.47
CA GLN A 429 11.06 17.47 -3.87
C GLN A 429 11.25 16.05 -3.32
N TYR A 430 10.23 15.50 -2.64
CA TYR A 430 10.24 14.13 -2.15
C TYR A 430 10.47 13.11 -3.29
N LEU A 431 9.75 13.25 -4.40
CA LEU A 431 9.89 12.38 -5.57
C LEU A 431 11.29 12.50 -6.19
N HIS A 432 11.79 13.73 -6.37
CA HIS A 432 13.11 13.98 -6.94
C HIS A 432 14.24 13.29 -6.15
N LEU A 433 14.18 13.35 -4.81
CA LEU A 433 15.17 12.73 -3.92
C LEU A 433 15.03 11.19 -3.83
N CYS A 434 13.95 10.61 -4.36
CA CYS A 434 13.59 9.21 -4.17
C CYS A 434 13.65 8.41 -5.47
N VAL A 435 12.95 8.86 -6.51
CA VAL A 435 12.73 8.09 -7.74
C VAL A 435 14.02 7.94 -8.55
N ALA A 436 14.69 9.04 -8.87
CA ALA A 436 15.92 8.99 -9.68
C ALA A 436 17.02 8.16 -9.00
N PRO A 437 17.30 8.32 -7.68
CA PRO A 437 18.25 7.47 -6.98
C PRO A 437 17.91 5.99 -7.00
N ILE A 438 16.66 5.60 -6.75
CA ILE A 438 16.29 4.17 -6.66
C ILE A 438 16.31 3.50 -8.03
N VAL A 439 15.77 4.16 -9.06
CA VAL A 439 15.85 3.66 -10.44
C VAL A 439 17.31 3.55 -10.88
N GLY A 440 18.12 4.56 -10.58
CA GLY A 440 19.55 4.58 -10.91
C GLY A 440 20.37 3.52 -10.18
N LEU A 441 20.19 3.35 -8.87
CA LEU A 441 20.84 2.31 -8.06
C LEU A 441 20.54 0.91 -8.58
N TYR A 442 19.29 0.65 -8.99
CA TYR A 442 18.92 -0.63 -9.56
C TYR A 442 19.49 -0.81 -10.97
N ASN A 443 19.37 0.20 -11.83
CA ASN A 443 19.83 0.12 -13.23
C ASN A 443 21.36 0.03 -13.35
N HIS A 444 22.08 0.91 -12.66
CA HIS A 444 23.54 1.02 -12.79
C HIS A 444 24.26 -0.02 -11.91
N PHE A 445 23.77 -0.21 -10.68
CA PHE A 445 24.46 -1.01 -9.66
C PHE A 445 23.74 -2.33 -9.31
N GLY A 446 22.55 -2.59 -9.87
CA GLY A 446 21.77 -3.78 -9.53
C GLY A 446 21.32 -3.82 -8.07
N MET A 447 21.36 -2.70 -7.36
CA MET A 447 21.04 -2.63 -5.93
C MET A 447 19.55 -2.37 -5.77
N ALA A 448 18.87 -3.27 -5.04
CA ALA A 448 17.49 -3.10 -4.63
C ALA A 448 17.35 -3.36 -3.14
N PHE A 449 16.39 -2.70 -2.51
CA PHE A 449 16.20 -2.80 -1.06
C PHE A 449 14.75 -2.53 -0.68
N GLU A 450 14.34 -3.03 0.48
CA GLU A 450 12.98 -2.88 1.02
C GLU A 450 12.69 -1.44 1.48
N PHE A 451 12.53 -0.52 0.52
CA PHE A 451 12.38 0.93 0.72
C PHE A 451 10.99 1.34 1.25
N HIS A 452 10.45 0.58 2.20
CA HIS A 452 9.15 0.80 2.82
C HIS A 452 9.20 1.83 3.95
N GLN A 453 8.05 2.30 4.44
CA GLN A 453 7.98 3.45 5.36
C GLN A 453 8.74 3.29 6.69
N GLN A 454 8.91 2.06 7.19
CA GLN A 454 9.63 1.83 8.44
C GLN A 454 11.17 1.80 8.28
N ASN A 455 11.67 1.55 7.06
CA ASN A 455 13.10 1.49 6.73
C ASN A 455 13.64 2.81 6.19
N VAL A 456 12.75 3.80 6.00
CA VAL A 456 13.07 5.09 5.40
C VAL A 456 12.91 6.19 6.44
N LEU A 457 13.98 6.95 6.64
CA LEU A 457 13.98 8.18 7.42
C LEU A 457 14.17 9.37 6.49
N LEU A 458 13.41 10.42 6.71
CA LEU A 458 13.46 11.64 5.92
C LEU A 458 13.99 12.80 6.77
N GLU A 459 15.16 13.32 6.43
CA GLU A 459 15.67 14.57 6.98
C GLU A 459 14.97 15.75 6.30
N LEU A 460 14.53 16.70 7.12
CA LEU A 460 13.93 17.95 6.68
C LEU A 460 14.93 19.09 6.87
N ASP A 461 15.00 19.97 5.88
CA ASP A 461 15.81 21.18 5.98
C ASP A 461 15.21 22.20 6.97
N LYS A 462 15.88 23.35 7.09
CA LYS A 462 15.44 24.47 7.94
C LYS A 462 14.08 25.07 7.53
N ASP A 463 13.64 24.83 6.29
CA ASP A 463 12.37 25.31 5.75
C ASP A 463 11.32 24.18 5.69
N PHE A 464 11.61 23.05 6.34
CA PHE A 464 10.76 21.85 6.44
C PHE A 464 10.54 21.09 5.12
N TYR A 465 11.39 21.29 4.13
CA TYR A 465 11.38 20.52 2.88
C TYR A 465 12.23 19.24 2.98
N PRO A 466 11.90 18.19 2.22
CA PRO A 466 12.73 16.99 2.13
C PRO A 466 14.14 17.35 1.69
N ALA A 467 15.15 16.90 2.45
CA ALA A 467 16.55 17.22 2.18
C ALA A 467 17.38 15.98 1.87
N LYS A 468 17.18 14.89 2.61
CA LYS A 468 17.95 13.65 2.46
C LYS A 468 17.17 12.45 2.96
N PHE A 469 17.33 11.31 2.30
CA PHE A 469 16.85 10.02 2.79
C PHE A 469 17.96 9.27 3.52
N TYR A 470 17.58 8.59 4.59
CA TYR A 470 18.40 7.56 5.21
C TYR A 470 17.67 6.24 5.08
N PHE A 471 18.31 5.27 4.45
CA PHE A 471 17.83 3.90 4.39
C PHE A 471 18.49 3.07 5.48
N ARG A 472 17.71 2.22 6.16
CA ARG A 472 18.20 1.28 7.17
C ARG A 472 17.60 -0.10 6.96
N ASP A 473 18.07 -1.03 7.78
CA ASP A 473 17.64 -2.42 7.80
C ASP A 473 18.17 -3.25 6.63
N ASN A 474 19.45 -3.59 6.76
CA ASN A 474 20.19 -4.25 5.70
C ASN A 474 19.82 -5.73 5.51
N GLN A 475 18.87 -6.27 6.29
CA GLN A 475 18.29 -7.60 6.07
C GLN A 475 17.46 -7.66 4.77
N GLY A 476 17.00 -6.50 4.27
CA GLY A 476 16.18 -6.34 3.08
C GLY A 476 16.92 -5.99 1.78
N TYR A 477 18.22 -6.27 1.65
CA TYR A 477 18.96 -6.03 0.39
C TYR A 477 18.88 -7.19 -0.60
N PHE A 478 18.68 -6.83 -1.86
CA PHE A 478 18.73 -7.70 -3.02
C PHE A 478 19.68 -7.11 -4.06
N PHE A 479 20.37 -7.99 -4.78
CA PHE A 479 21.20 -7.66 -5.92
C PHE A 479 20.71 -8.38 -7.16
N SER A 480 20.65 -7.67 -8.27
CA SER A 480 20.35 -8.24 -9.58
C SER A 480 21.37 -9.31 -9.95
N ASP A 481 20.89 -10.49 -10.36
CA ASP A 481 21.69 -11.54 -10.98
C ASP A 481 22.47 -11.05 -12.22
N ALA A 482 21.91 -10.09 -12.97
CA ALA A 482 22.58 -9.44 -14.09
C ALA A 482 23.85 -8.65 -13.68
N LYS A 483 24.06 -8.37 -12.39
CA LYS A 483 25.27 -7.71 -11.86
C LYS A 483 26.16 -8.65 -11.04
N ALA A 484 25.85 -9.94 -10.97
CA ALA A 484 26.57 -10.90 -10.13
C ALA A 484 28.08 -10.94 -10.43
N GLU A 485 28.48 -10.97 -11.71
CA GLU A 485 29.90 -10.98 -12.10
C GLU A 485 30.63 -9.70 -11.68
N ALA A 486 30.01 -8.54 -11.87
CA ALA A 486 30.57 -7.25 -11.48
C ALA A 486 30.75 -7.14 -9.96
N LEU A 487 29.77 -7.61 -9.20
CA LEU A 487 29.82 -7.66 -7.74
C LEU A 487 30.90 -8.63 -7.24
N ALA A 488 30.99 -9.82 -7.82
CA ALA A 488 32.01 -10.81 -7.46
C ALA A 488 33.44 -10.35 -7.78
N ALA A 489 33.62 -9.51 -8.81
CA ALA A 489 34.93 -8.95 -9.17
C ALA A 489 35.47 -7.97 -8.10
N VAL A 490 34.60 -7.20 -7.44
CA VAL A 490 34.98 -6.23 -6.42
C VAL A 490 34.92 -6.80 -5.00
N TYR A 491 34.06 -7.77 -4.75
CA TYR A 491 33.92 -8.47 -3.48
C TYR A 491 33.70 -9.98 -3.73
N PRO A 492 34.78 -10.76 -3.87
CA PRO A 492 34.68 -12.20 -4.05
C PRO A 492 33.97 -12.88 -2.86
N GLY A 493 32.96 -13.69 -3.16
CA GLY A 493 32.15 -14.38 -2.15
C GLY A 493 30.95 -13.60 -1.62
N ILE A 494 30.67 -12.39 -2.15
CA ILE A 494 29.43 -11.67 -1.86
C ILE A 494 28.22 -12.58 -2.06
N ALA A 495 27.26 -12.50 -1.14
CA ALA A 495 26.02 -13.25 -1.18
C ALA A 495 26.11 -14.77 -1.03
N ALA A 496 27.31 -15.34 -0.77
CA ALA A 496 27.46 -16.79 -0.57
C ALA A 496 26.63 -17.32 0.61
N GLU A 497 26.67 -16.61 1.74
CA GLU A 497 25.88 -16.96 2.94
C GLU A 497 24.53 -16.23 2.98
N SER A 498 24.46 -15.04 2.39
CA SER A 498 23.31 -14.15 2.53
C SER A 498 22.21 -14.38 1.48
N GLY A 499 22.56 -15.03 0.37
CA GLY A 499 21.64 -15.37 -0.72
C GLY A 499 21.00 -14.14 -1.37
N SER A 500 21.64 -12.98 -1.29
CA SER A 500 21.06 -11.70 -1.73
C SER A 500 21.09 -11.46 -3.24
N ILE A 501 21.82 -12.26 -4.03
CA ILE A 501 21.76 -12.17 -5.50
C ILE A 501 20.58 -13.00 -6.00
N VAL A 502 19.61 -12.35 -6.65
CA VAL A 502 18.35 -12.97 -7.08
C VAL A 502 17.91 -12.44 -8.46
N PRO A 503 17.05 -13.17 -9.19
CA PRO A 503 16.56 -12.76 -10.51
C PRO A 503 15.76 -11.45 -10.50
N ASN A 504 15.89 -10.64 -11.56
CA ASN A 504 15.14 -9.39 -11.70
C ASN A 504 13.61 -9.56 -11.64
N GLU A 505 13.09 -10.65 -12.19
CA GLU A 505 11.65 -10.98 -12.15
C GLU A 505 11.11 -11.10 -10.72
N TYR A 506 11.96 -11.46 -9.76
CA TYR A 506 11.62 -11.51 -8.34
C TYR A 506 11.78 -10.14 -7.65
N ILE A 507 12.78 -9.35 -8.04
CA ILE A 507 13.08 -8.04 -7.45
C ILE A 507 12.01 -7.01 -7.83
N ILE A 508 11.65 -6.92 -9.10
CA ILE A 508 10.83 -5.82 -9.64
C ILE A 508 9.46 -5.69 -8.93
N PRO A 509 8.67 -6.76 -8.74
CA PRO A 509 7.40 -6.66 -8.03
C PRO A 509 7.57 -6.24 -6.56
N LYS A 510 8.60 -6.76 -5.88
CA LYS A 510 8.89 -6.42 -4.47
C LYS A 510 9.35 -4.98 -4.30
N LEU A 511 10.28 -4.54 -5.15
CA LEU A 511 10.75 -3.17 -5.16
C LEU A 511 9.59 -2.21 -5.45
N THR A 512 8.71 -2.57 -6.40
CA THR A 512 7.49 -1.80 -6.70
C THR A 512 6.55 -1.73 -5.48
N TYR A 513 6.29 -2.84 -4.80
CA TYR A 513 5.46 -2.85 -3.60
C TYR A 513 6.03 -1.95 -2.49
N TYR A 514 7.33 -2.07 -2.19
CA TYR A 514 7.95 -1.28 -1.13
C TYR A 514 8.04 0.21 -1.49
N LEU A 515 8.42 0.55 -2.72
CA LEU A 515 8.60 1.93 -3.18
C LEU A 515 7.27 2.65 -3.46
N LEU A 516 6.32 2.00 -4.16
CA LEU A 516 5.07 2.64 -4.54
C LEU A 516 4.01 2.47 -3.47
N ILE A 517 3.58 1.22 -3.22
CA ILE A 517 2.40 0.94 -2.38
C ILE A 517 2.64 1.28 -0.92
N ASN A 518 3.78 0.86 -0.37
CA ASN A 518 4.08 1.13 1.03
C ASN A 518 4.57 2.57 1.21
N ASN A 519 5.46 3.06 0.35
CA ASN A 519 6.14 4.34 0.52
C ASN A 519 5.44 5.53 -0.19
N ILE A 520 5.64 5.72 -1.50
CA ILE A 520 5.23 6.95 -2.22
C ILE A 520 3.72 7.17 -2.11
N LEU A 521 2.90 6.15 -2.36
CA LEU A 521 1.44 6.27 -2.28
C LEU A 521 0.95 6.44 -0.85
N GLY A 522 1.72 6.02 0.15
CA GLY A 522 1.45 6.36 1.55
C GLY A 522 1.62 7.85 1.85
N VAL A 523 2.62 8.50 1.24
CA VAL A 523 2.80 9.96 1.33
C VAL A 523 1.69 10.70 0.58
N VAL A 524 1.36 10.26 -0.65
CA VAL A 524 0.21 10.77 -1.42
C VAL A 524 -1.05 10.73 -0.56
N ASN A 525 -1.32 9.57 0.05
CA ASN A 525 -2.49 9.37 0.89
C ASN A 525 -2.49 10.31 2.11
N ALA A 526 -1.36 10.44 2.81
CA ALA A 526 -1.26 11.28 4.00
C ALA A 526 -1.49 12.76 3.68
N ILE A 527 -1.05 13.24 2.51
CA ILE A 527 -1.30 14.60 2.05
C ILE A 527 -2.78 14.77 1.63
N ALA A 528 -3.29 13.88 0.79
CA ALA A 528 -4.62 14.03 0.19
C ALA A 528 -5.77 13.82 1.20
N SER A 529 -5.69 12.78 2.05
CA SER A 529 -6.73 12.49 3.05
C SER A 529 -6.89 13.58 4.12
N ASN A 530 -5.88 14.46 4.25
CA ASN A 530 -5.90 15.62 5.13
C ASN A 530 -6.25 16.93 4.39
N GLY A 531 -6.64 16.87 3.11
CA GLY A 531 -7.05 18.01 2.31
C GLY A 531 -5.91 19.00 2.00
N LEU A 532 -4.66 18.55 2.05
CA LEU A 532 -3.50 19.41 1.81
C LEU A 532 -3.21 19.60 0.32
N ALA A 533 -3.54 18.63 -0.53
CA ALA A 533 -3.51 18.72 -1.98
C ALA A 533 -4.45 17.67 -2.60
N ASP A 534 -4.78 17.84 -3.87
CA ASP A 534 -5.59 16.89 -4.64
C ASP A 534 -4.83 15.56 -4.91
N GLU A 535 -5.49 14.42 -4.71
CA GLU A 535 -4.84 13.10 -4.83
C GLU A 535 -4.45 12.78 -6.27
N LYS A 536 -5.32 13.09 -7.25
CA LYS A 536 -5.08 12.82 -8.66
C LYS A 536 -3.84 13.56 -9.14
N THR A 537 -3.72 14.83 -8.78
CA THR A 537 -2.55 15.67 -9.05
C THR A 537 -1.27 15.03 -8.53
N LEU A 538 -1.27 14.50 -7.30
CA LEU A 538 -0.09 13.85 -6.73
C LEU A 538 0.24 12.53 -7.43
N ILE A 539 -0.76 11.69 -7.76
CA ILE A 539 -0.58 10.44 -8.52
C ILE A 539 -0.01 10.71 -9.91
N ASP A 540 -0.48 11.75 -10.59
CA ASP A 540 0.02 12.14 -11.91
C ASP A 540 1.50 12.55 -11.85
N LEU A 541 1.91 13.24 -10.78
CA LEU A 541 3.33 13.55 -10.56
C LEU A 541 4.18 12.29 -10.39
N VAL A 542 3.66 11.24 -9.75
CA VAL A 542 4.37 9.95 -9.65
C VAL A 542 4.55 9.35 -11.04
N TYR A 543 3.50 9.30 -11.88
CA TYR A 543 3.61 8.80 -13.25
C TYR A 543 4.66 9.59 -14.05
N LEU A 544 4.58 10.93 -14.02
CA LEU A 544 5.49 11.81 -14.74
C LEU A 544 6.94 11.68 -14.28
N GLU A 545 7.18 11.45 -12.99
CA GLU A 545 8.54 11.26 -12.48
C GLU A 545 9.16 9.96 -13.01
N PHE A 546 8.43 8.84 -12.98
CA PHE A 546 8.93 7.57 -13.54
C PHE A 546 9.04 7.61 -15.07
N LYS A 547 8.11 8.27 -15.76
CA LYS A 547 8.08 8.35 -17.23
C LYS A 547 9.38 8.91 -17.82
N GLN A 548 10.05 9.81 -17.11
CA GLN A 548 11.33 10.38 -17.54
C GLN A 548 12.43 9.32 -17.72
N PHE A 549 12.34 8.19 -17.01
CA PHE A 549 13.34 7.12 -17.03
C PHE A 549 13.01 5.96 -17.97
N GLU A 550 11.84 5.96 -18.61
CA GLU A 550 11.36 4.84 -19.44
C GLU A 550 12.37 4.45 -20.53
N ASN A 551 12.97 5.44 -21.19
CA ASN A 551 13.93 5.19 -22.27
C ASN A 551 15.34 4.84 -21.78
N SER A 552 15.68 5.15 -20.53
CA SER A 552 17.00 4.90 -19.94
C SER A 552 17.06 3.63 -19.10
N ASP A 553 15.93 3.16 -18.59
CA ASP A 553 15.85 1.92 -17.84
C ASP A 553 16.14 0.72 -18.74
N ARG A 554 17.00 -0.18 -18.27
CA ARG A 554 17.38 -1.43 -18.95
C ARG A 554 16.97 -2.65 -18.14
N THR A 555 16.39 -2.45 -16.96
CA THR A 555 15.98 -3.51 -16.04
C THR A 555 14.53 -3.94 -16.25
N GLY A 556 13.69 -3.07 -16.82
CA GLY A 556 12.25 -3.28 -16.97
C GLY A 556 11.43 -2.84 -15.75
N LEU A 557 12.07 -2.26 -14.72
CA LEU A 557 11.41 -1.72 -13.53
C LEU A 557 10.42 -0.61 -13.88
N VAL A 558 10.84 0.37 -14.68
CA VAL A 558 10.01 1.53 -15.02
C VAL A 558 8.82 1.11 -15.87
N ASP A 559 9.05 0.24 -16.87
CA ASP A 559 7.97 -0.34 -17.67
C ASP A 559 6.96 -1.09 -16.80
N TYR A 560 7.44 -1.92 -15.86
CA TYR A 560 6.57 -2.60 -14.90
C TYR A 560 5.72 -1.61 -14.08
N ILE A 561 6.32 -0.53 -13.58
CA ILE A 561 5.65 0.46 -12.76
C ILE A 561 4.59 1.22 -13.56
N ILE A 562 4.90 1.75 -14.73
CA ILE A 562 4.01 2.69 -15.42
C ILE A 562 3.08 2.04 -16.46
N ASN A 563 3.40 0.86 -16.97
CA ASN A 563 2.63 0.23 -18.06
C ASN A 563 1.83 -1.01 -17.65
N ARG A 564 2.15 -1.68 -16.53
CA ARG A 564 1.35 -2.84 -16.08
C ARG A 564 -0.01 -2.44 -15.57
N ARG A 565 -1.03 -3.25 -15.88
CA ARG A 565 -2.40 -3.11 -15.38
C ARG A 565 -2.51 -3.29 -13.87
N THR A 566 -1.78 -4.25 -13.33
CA THR A 566 -1.79 -4.59 -11.90
C THR A 566 -0.37 -4.79 -11.41
N TRP A 567 -0.12 -4.37 -10.17
CA TRP A 567 1.10 -4.69 -9.44
C TRP A 567 0.84 -5.83 -8.47
N GLU A 568 1.88 -6.58 -8.12
CA GLU A 568 1.79 -7.54 -7.04
C GLU A 568 1.98 -6.85 -5.70
N VAL A 569 1.06 -7.09 -4.76
CA VAL A 569 1.11 -6.55 -3.41
C VAL A 569 1.02 -7.66 -2.39
N LYS A 570 1.72 -7.46 -1.28
CA LYS A 570 1.67 -8.38 -0.15
C LYS A 570 0.34 -8.27 0.58
N GLY A 571 -0.30 -9.41 0.81
CA GLY A 571 -1.53 -9.54 1.59
C GLY A 571 -1.24 -9.82 3.06
N ASN A 572 -1.28 -8.76 3.90
CA ASN A 572 -1.02 -8.88 5.33
C ASN A 572 -2.16 -9.60 6.08
N LEU A 573 -3.40 -9.44 5.64
CA LEU A 573 -4.56 -10.13 6.24
C LEU A 573 -4.49 -11.63 5.95
N LEU A 574 -4.45 -12.03 4.68
CA LEU A 574 -4.38 -13.42 4.26
C LEU A 574 -3.17 -14.14 4.86
N THR A 575 -1.99 -13.50 4.87
CA THR A 575 -0.78 -14.06 5.51
C THR A 575 -1.01 -14.35 7.00
N ASN A 576 -1.70 -13.46 7.73
CA ASN A 576 -2.10 -13.72 9.12
C ASN A 576 -3.16 -14.81 9.25
N LEU A 577 -4.18 -14.79 8.41
CA LEU A 577 -5.28 -15.77 8.47
C LEU A 577 -4.74 -17.20 8.28
N CYS A 578 -3.76 -17.36 7.38
CA CYS A 578 -3.08 -18.64 7.15
C CYS A 578 -1.94 -18.94 8.13
N ASN A 579 -1.71 -18.08 9.13
CA ASN A 579 -0.62 -18.18 10.12
C ASN A 579 0.76 -18.43 9.48
N ILE A 580 1.05 -17.79 8.36
CA ILE A 580 2.36 -17.84 7.73
C ILE A 580 3.29 -16.93 8.52
N ASP A 581 4.39 -17.49 9.03
CA ASP A 581 5.49 -16.71 9.58
C ASP A 581 6.50 -16.38 8.48
N GLU A 582 6.55 -15.10 8.11
CA GLU A 582 7.37 -14.63 7.00
C GLU A 582 8.88 -14.78 7.24
N ALA A 583 9.32 -14.76 8.50
CA ALA A 583 10.73 -14.90 8.82
C ALA A 583 11.24 -16.29 8.42
N SER A 584 10.46 -17.32 8.76
CA SER A 584 10.78 -18.72 8.48
C SER A 584 10.31 -19.22 7.11
N ALA A 585 9.49 -18.45 6.39
CA ALA A 585 8.98 -18.82 5.08
C ALA A 585 10.08 -18.87 3.98
N PRO A 586 9.89 -19.70 2.93
CA PRO A 586 10.77 -19.73 1.76
C PRO A 586 10.87 -18.35 1.09
N ILE A 587 12.06 -18.02 0.55
CA ILE A 587 12.32 -16.72 -0.09
C ILE A 587 11.42 -16.50 -1.31
N ASP A 588 11.11 -17.55 -2.06
CA ASP A 588 10.25 -17.53 -3.24
C ASP A 588 8.76 -17.39 -2.93
N ASN A 589 8.32 -17.72 -1.71
CA ASN A 589 6.93 -17.56 -1.27
C ASN A 589 6.81 -17.15 0.21
N PRO A 590 7.27 -15.94 0.59
CA PRO A 590 7.37 -15.54 2.00
C PRO A 590 6.02 -15.10 2.60
N ALA A 591 5.04 -14.77 1.75
CA ALA A 591 3.74 -14.24 2.12
C ALA A 591 2.75 -14.47 0.96
N ILE A 592 1.47 -14.26 1.22
CA ILE A 592 0.45 -14.29 0.16
C ILE A 592 0.50 -12.98 -0.62
N TYR A 593 0.50 -13.04 -1.96
CA TYR A 593 0.48 -11.88 -2.85
C TYR A 593 -0.81 -11.79 -3.67
N ARG A 594 -1.23 -10.57 -3.98
CA ARG A 594 -2.45 -10.24 -4.73
C ARG A 594 -2.19 -9.20 -5.81
N GLY A 595 -3.01 -9.21 -6.85
CA GLY A 595 -3.01 -8.16 -7.86
C GLY A 595 -3.68 -6.89 -7.33
N PHE A 596 -2.96 -5.79 -7.31
CA PHE A 596 -3.47 -4.45 -6.99
C PHE A 596 -3.54 -3.61 -8.27
N PRO A 597 -4.70 -3.01 -8.59
CA PRO A 597 -4.82 -2.19 -9.79
C PRO A 597 -3.88 -0.99 -9.78
N ASN A 598 -3.12 -0.79 -10.86
CA ASN A 598 -2.15 0.29 -10.96
C ASN A 598 -2.85 1.67 -10.93
N PRO A 599 -2.64 2.51 -9.89
CA PRO A 599 -3.25 3.82 -9.82
C PRO A 599 -2.64 4.82 -10.81
N LEU A 600 -1.40 4.62 -11.25
CA LEU A 600 -0.74 5.50 -12.22
C LEU A 600 -1.42 5.46 -13.59
N ALA A 601 -2.13 4.36 -13.90
CA ALA A 601 -2.94 4.25 -15.10
C ALA A 601 -3.97 5.38 -15.22
N LYS A 602 -4.38 5.98 -14.09
CA LYS A 602 -5.33 7.09 -14.09
C LYS A 602 -4.82 8.37 -14.76
N PHE A 603 -3.54 8.44 -15.09
CA PHE A 603 -3.02 9.50 -15.96
C PHE A 603 -3.77 9.58 -17.30
N PHE A 604 -4.29 8.45 -17.81
CA PHE A 604 -5.07 8.36 -19.05
C PHE A 604 -6.58 8.10 -18.81
N PHE A 605 -7.06 8.40 -17.60
CA PHE A 605 -8.47 8.22 -17.24
C PHE A 605 -9.32 9.38 -17.75
N SER A 606 -10.36 9.06 -18.52
CA SER A 606 -11.32 10.04 -19.02
C SER A 606 -12.48 10.20 -18.04
N GLU A 607 -12.52 11.33 -17.34
CA GLU A 607 -13.64 11.66 -16.47
C GLU A 607 -14.95 11.80 -17.26
N ASN A 608 -14.93 12.37 -18.47
CA ASN A 608 -16.13 12.50 -19.29
C ASN A 608 -16.78 11.16 -19.66
N LEU A 609 -15.98 10.09 -19.81
CA LEU A 609 -16.50 8.76 -20.16
C LEU A 609 -16.87 7.92 -18.94
N ILE A 610 -16.20 8.08 -17.80
CA ILE A 610 -16.34 7.14 -16.66
C ILE A 610 -16.83 7.84 -15.37
N LYS A 611 -16.56 9.13 -15.19
CA LYS A 611 -16.97 9.94 -14.03
C LYS A 611 -17.41 11.36 -14.42
N PRO A 612 -18.45 11.51 -15.25
CA PRO A 612 -18.93 12.83 -15.63
C PRO A 612 -19.40 13.61 -14.38
N GLN A 613 -19.03 14.89 -14.30
CA GLN A 613 -19.36 15.77 -13.17
C GLN A 613 -20.69 16.54 -13.38
N THR A 614 -21.45 16.19 -14.41
CA THR A 614 -22.74 16.81 -14.76
C THR A 614 -23.76 15.74 -15.18
N LEU A 615 -25.03 16.13 -15.27
CA LEU A 615 -26.12 15.35 -15.89
C LEU A 615 -26.60 15.98 -17.22
N ASP A 616 -25.95 17.06 -17.66
CA ASP A 616 -26.25 17.74 -18.91
C ASP A 616 -25.80 16.92 -20.14
N VAL A 617 -26.26 17.33 -21.32
CA VAL A 617 -25.83 16.75 -22.60
C VAL A 617 -24.34 17.02 -22.82
N LEU A 618 -23.54 15.97 -22.99
CA LEU A 618 -22.09 16.04 -23.24
C LEU A 618 -21.73 15.98 -24.73
N TYR A 619 -22.62 15.39 -25.54
CA TYR A 619 -22.40 15.17 -26.96
C TYR A 619 -23.68 15.41 -27.76
N SER A 620 -23.54 16.02 -28.94
CA SER A 620 -24.66 16.27 -29.87
C SER A 620 -24.21 16.26 -31.33
N ARG A 621 -24.76 15.38 -32.15
CA ARG A 621 -24.46 15.33 -33.59
C ARG A 621 -25.72 15.29 -34.42
N PHE A 622 -25.78 16.17 -35.42
CA PHE A 622 -26.80 16.14 -36.45
C PHE A 622 -26.32 15.30 -37.64
N PHE A 623 -27.16 14.37 -38.10
CA PHE A 623 -26.95 13.53 -39.27
C PHE A 623 -27.85 14.05 -40.40
N PRO A 624 -27.32 14.83 -41.37
CA PRO A 624 -28.15 15.56 -42.33
C PRO A 624 -28.96 14.67 -43.27
N LYS A 625 -28.44 13.48 -43.60
CA LYS A 625 -29.07 12.58 -44.55
C LYS A 625 -30.29 11.89 -43.95
N GLU A 626 -30.17 11.45 -42.70
CA GLU A 626 -31.24 10.82 -41.94
C GLU A 626 -32.15 11.87 -41.28
N ASN A 627 -31.71 13.13 -41.24
CA ASN A 627 -32.38 14.27 -40.60
C ASN A 627 -32.70 13.99 -39.13
N VAL A 628 -31.70 13.48 -38.40
CA VAL A 628 -31.80 13.17 -36.97
C VAL A 628 -30.69 13.85 -36.19
N THR A 629 -31.01 14.32 -34.99
CA THR A 629 -30.04 14.78 -34.00
C THR A 629 -29.92 13.71 -32.92
N ILE A 630 -28.70 13.25 -32.67
CA ILE A 630 -28.39 12.32 -31.59
C ILE A 630 -27.65 13.07 -30.48
N THR A 631 -28.15 12.97 -29.26
CA THR A 631 -27.51 13.52 -28.05
C THR A 631 -27.17 12.42 -27.06
N ILE A 632 -26.13 12.63 -26.25
CA ILE A 632 -25.73 11.72 -25.18
C ILE A 632 -25.58 12.53 -23.90
N ARG A 633 -26.24 12.06 -22.84
CA ARG A 633 -26.16 12.62 -21.48
C ARG A 633 -25.90 11.51 -20.45
N PRO A 634 -25.25 11.81 -19.32
CA PRO A 634 -25.08 10.84 -18.24
C PRO A 634 -26.41 10.29 -17.73
N PHE A 635 -26.39 9.03 -17.31
CA PHE A 635 -27.55 8.36 -16.71
C PHE A 635 -27.90 9.00 -15.36
N ASN A 636 -29.17 9.37 -15.20
CA ASN A 636 -29.70 9.87 -13.94
C ASN A 636 -30.51 8.76 -13.27
N ILE A 637 -29.96 8.16 -12.21
CA ILE A 637 -30.58 7.04 -11.50
C ILE A 637 -31.99 7.35 -10.97
N ASP A 638 -32.28 8.60 -10.62
CA ASP A 638 -33.58 8.96 -10.06
C ASP A 638 -34.68 9.09 -11.12
N ASN A 639 -34.30 9.34 -12.37
CA ASN A 639 -35.22 9.62 -13.48
C ASN A 639 -35.26 8.53 -14.55
N ASP A 640 -34.14 7.85 -14.78
CA ASP A 640 -33.96 6.94 -15.92
C ASP A 640 -34.06 5.46 -15.52
N LEU A 641 -34.01 5.11 -14.24
CA LEU A 641 -33.89 3.72 -13.77
C LEU A 641 -35.08 2.85 -14.19
N GLU A 642 -36.32 3.30 -14.01
CA GLU A 642 -37.51 2.57 -14.43
C GLU A 642 -37.55 2.36 -15.96
N MET A 643 -37.20 3.41 -16.72
CA MET A 643 -37.14 3.33 -18.18
C MET A 643 -36.10 2.31 -18.65
N VAL A 644 -34.90 2.34 -18.07
CA VAL A 644 -33.84 1.39 -18.40
C VAL A 644 -34.18 -0.03 -17.93
N HIS A 645 -34.89 -0.17 -16.81
CA HIS A 645 -35.44 -1.46 -16.36
C HIS A 645 -36.38 -2.05 -17.41
N ASP A 646 -37.31 -1.25 -17.94
CA ASP A 646 -38.21 -1.67 -19.03
C ASP A 646 -37.42 -2.08 -20.28
N TRP A 647 -36.35 -1.34 -20.63
CA TRP A 647 -35.50 -1.66 -21.79
C TRP A 647 -34.79 -3.02 -21.64
N PHE A 648 -34.20 -3.31 -20.48
CA PHE A 648 -33.55 -4.60 -20.23
C PHE A 648 -34.54 -5.77 -20.20
N ASN A 649 -35.82 -5.52 -19.90
CA ASN A 649 -36.88 -6.52 -19.89
C ASN A 649 -37.51 -6.79 -21.26
N GLN A 650 -37.07 -6.11 -22.33
CA GLN A 650 -37.54 -6.40 -23.69
C GLN A 650 -36.97 -7.71 -24.23
N GLU A 651 -37.76 -8.44 -25.00
CA GLU A 651 -37.41 -9.80 -25.50
C GLU A 651 -36.09 -9.88 -26.25
N HIS A 652 -35.69 -8.85 -27.00
CA HIS A 652 -34.41 -8.83 -27.72
C HIS A 652 -33.21 -8.50 -26.83
N ALA A 653 -33.41 -7.88 -25.67
CA ALA A 653 -32.35 -7.49 -24.75
C ALA A 653 -31.94 -8.64 -23.81
N LYS A 654 -32.90 -9.45 -23.34
CA LYS A 654 -32.68 -10.54 -22.35
C LYS A 654 -31.51 -11.46 -22.68
N PRO A 655 -31.37 -12.01 -23.91
CA PRO A 655 -30.32 -12.99 -24.19
C PRO A 655 -28.91 -12.38 -24.18
N ILE A 656 -28.81 -11.06 -24.36
CA ILE A 656 -27.55 -10.33 -24.52
C ILE A 656 -27.09 -9.74 -23.19
N TRP A 657 -28.00 -9.05 -22.49
CA TRP A 657 -27.67 -8.27 -21.29
C TRP A 657 -27.83 -9.07 -20.00
N LYS A 658 -28.81 -9.99 -19.92
CA LYS A 658 -29.11 -10.77 -18.70
C LYS A 658 -29.38 -9.88 -17.46
N MET A 659 -29.98 -8.71 -17.68
CA MET A 659 -30.33 -7.72 -16.65
C MET A 659 -31.86 -7.60 -16.44
N ASP A 660 -32.64 -8.58 -16.91
CA ASP A 660 -34.10 -8.66 -16.82
C ASP A 660 -34.62 -9.08 -15.43
N GLY A 661 -33.84 -8.81 -14.39
CA GLY A 661 -34.18 -9.11 -13.00
C GLY A 661 -35.10 -8.08 -12.34
N PRO A 662 -35.39 -8.23 -11.04
CA PRO A 662 -36.15 -7.24 -10.27
C PRO A 662 -35.46 -5.87 -10.26
N ILE A 663 -36.24 -4.79 -10.29
CA ILE A 663 -35.71 -3.41 -10.31
C ILE A 663 -34.79 -3.09 -9.12
N LYS A 664 -35.02 -3.71 -7.94
CA LYS A 664 -34.11 -3.62 -6.78
C LYS A 664 -32.69 -4.07 -7.11
N GLY A 665 -32.54 -5.16 -7.87
CA GLY A 665 -31.23 -5.66 -8.30
C GLY A 665 -30.56 -4.72 -9.30
N LEU A 666 -31.34 -4.13 -10.22
CA LEU A 666 -30.84 -3.14 -11.16
C LEU A 666 -30.40 -1.84 -10.45
N GLU A 667 -31.16 -1.41 -9.44
CA GLU A 667 -30.79 -0.27 -8.60
C GLU A 667 -29.46 -0.53 -7.89
N LEU A 668 -29.28 -1.70 -7.28
CA LEU A 668 -28.01 -2.07 -6.63
C LEU A 668 -26.85 -2.04 -7.64
N PHE A 669 -27.06 -2.56 -8.84
CA PHE A 669 -26.07 -2.49 -9.92
C PHE A 669 -25.68 -1.05 -10.21
N TYR A 670 -26.63 -0.14 -10.48
CA TYR A 670 -26.28 1.25 -10.80
C TYR A 670 -25.71 2.03 -9.61
N ARG A 671 -26.16 1.77 -8.38
CA ARG A 671 -25.58 2.38 -7.16
C ARG A 671 -24.14 1.97 -6.91
N THR A 672 -23.70 0.87 -7.50
CA THR A 672 -22.31 0.41 -7.46
C THR A 672 -21.53 0.74 -8.73
N LEU A 673 -22.20 0.84 -9.88
CA LEU A 673 -21.63 1.24 -11.16
C LEU A 673 -21.21 2.72 -11.16
N LEU A 674 -22.15 3.62 -10.88
CA LEU A 674 -21.96 5.07 -11.00
C LEU A 674 -20.80 5.63 -10.18
N PRO A 675 -20.54 5.16 -8.94
CA PRO A 675 -19.38 5.64 -8.21
C PRO A 675 -18.07 4.92 -8.59
N ASN A 676 -18.05 3.88 -9.45
CA ASN A 676 -16.83 3.11 -9.74
C ASN A 676 -15.86 3.81 -10.71
N ASP A 677 -14.75 3.14 -11.07
CA ASP A 677 -13.76 3.64 -12.05
C ASP A 677 -13.65 2.73 -13.29
N ALA A 678 -14.57 1.79 -13.45
CA ALA A 678 -14.53 0.81 -14.52
C ALA A 678 -15.47 1.15 -15.67
N SER A 679 -16.64 1.74 -15.38
CA SER A 679 -17.66 2.01 -16.39
C SER A 679 -18.66 3.06 -15.88
N HIS A 680 -19.32 3.73 -16.81
CA HIS A 680 -20.44 4.62 -16.54
C HIS A 680 -21.56 4.40 -17.56
N SER A 681 -22.80 4.72 -17.21
CA SER A 681 -23.94 4.58 -18.11
C SER A 681 -24.41 5.95 -18.61
N PHE A 682 -24.80 6.02 -19.87
CA PHE A 682 -25.33 7.23 -20.50
C PHE A 682 -26.62 6.92 -21.24
N ILE A 683 -27.50 7.91 -21.30
CA ILE A 683 -28.72 7.88 -22.11
C ILE A 683 -28.47 8.62 -23.41
N GLY A 684 -28.79 7.93 -24.49
CA GLY A 684 -28.81 8.44 -25.83
C GLY A 684 -30.22 8.80 -26.28
N GLU A 685 -30.38 10.01 -26.81
CA GLU A 685 -31.66 10.52 -27.29
C GLU A 685 -31.60 10.77 -28.80
N ILE A 686 -32.68 10.44 -29.50
CA ILE A 686 -32.84 10.73 -30.93
C ILE A 686 -33.95 11.76 -31.06
N ASN A 687 -33.62 12.93 -31.59
CA ASN A 687 -34.52 14.09 -31.66
C ASN A 687 -35.17 14.44 -30.30
N GLY A 688 -34.44 14.24 -29.21
CA GLY A 688 -34.89 14.49 -27.83
C GLY A 688 -35.67 13.34 -27.17
N GLU A 689 -35.86 12.20 -27.84
CA GLU A 689 -36.49 11.02 -27.25
C GLU A 689 -35.45 9.97 -26.80
N PRO A 690 -35.39 9.58 -25.50
CA PRO A 690 -34.53 8.51 -25.02
C PRO A 690 -34.76 7.20 -25.78
N THR A 691 -33.70 6.70 -26.41
CA THR A 691 -33.80 5.61 -27.40
C THR A 691 -32.76 4.51 -27.17
N PHE A 692 -31.62 4.83 -26.58
CA PHE A 692 -30.54 3.87 -26.35
C PHE A 692 -29.78 4.18 -25.06
N THR A 693 -29.08 3.18 -24.54
CA THR A 693 -28.08 3.35 -23.48
C THR A 693 -26.73 2.87 -23.98
N ILE A 694 -25.67 3.58 -23.58
CA ILE A 694 -24.29 3.17 -23.79
C ILE A 694 -23.58 3.07 -22.45
N GLU A 695 -22.66 2.11 -22.36
CA GLU A 695 -21.81 1.94 -21.19
C GLU A 695 -20.35 1.90 -21.61
N PRO A 696 -19.69 3.05 -21.78
CA PRO A 696 -18.25 3.12 -21.90
C PRO A 696 -17.59 2.48 -20.69
N TYR A 697 -16.58 1.65 -20.93
CA TYR A 697 -15.80 1.02 -19.89
C TYR A 697 -14.30 1.16 -20.15
N TRP A 698 -13.52 1.09 -19.08
CA TRP A 698 -12.08 1.22 -19.11
C TRP A 698 -11.42 -0.13 -18.77
N PRO A 699 -10.84 -0.85 -19.75
CA PRO A 699 -10.16 -2.15 -19.57
C PRO A 699 -9.15 -2.21 -18.42
N MET A 700 -8.53 -1.09 -18.05
CA MET A 700 -7.60 -1.06 -16.91
C MET A 700 -8.28 -1.39 -15.58
N ARG A 701 -9.60 -1.22 -15.48
CA ARG A 701 -10.41 -1.53 -14.29
C ARG A 701 -11.52 -2.56 -14.57
N ASP A 702 -11.87 -2.76 -15.83
CA ASP A 702 -12.81 -3.81 -16.25
C ASP A 702 -12.15 -5.20 -16.37
N GLY A 703 -12.94 -6.26 -16.17
CA GLY A 703 -12.48 -7.66 -16.24
C GLY A 703 -11.93 -8.06 -17.62
N VAL A 704 -12.37 -7.44 -18.72
CA VAL A 704 -11.87 -7.73 -20.07
C VAL A 704 -10.38 -7.43 -20.23
N GLY A 705 -9.85 -6.44 -19.50
CA GLY A 705 -8.43 -6.10 -19.55
C GLY A 705 -7.50 -7.14 -18.93
N ALA A 706 -8.04 -8.16 -18.25
CA ALA A 706 -7.27 -9.34 -17.82
C ALA A 706 -7.17 -10.41 -18.92
N CYS A 707 -7.91 -10.28 -20.02
CA CYS A 707 -7.94 -11.25 -21.12
C CYS A 707 -6.97 -10.91 -22.28
N TYR A 708 -6.33 -9.74 -22.25
CA TYR A 708 -5.33 -9.30 -23.23
C TYR A 708 -4.39 -8.24 -22.63
N GLU A 709 -3.35 -7.85 -23.35
CA GLU A 709 -2.45 -6.76 -22.94
C GLU A 709 -3.13 -5.40 -23.17
N ALA A 710 -3.99 -5.01 -22.22
CA ALA A 710 -4.69 -3.73 -22.25
C ALA A 710 -3.72 -2.55 -22.07
N LEU A 711 -3.90 -1.50 -22.87
CA LEU A 711 -3.21 -0.24 -22.71
C LEU A 711 -4.06 0.72 -21.87
N MET A 712 -3.39 1.67 -21.19
CA MET A 712 -4.05 2.70 -20.38
C MET A 712 -5.01 3.59 -21.19
N THR A 713 -4.76 3.71 -22.49
CA THR A 713 -5.54 4.49 -23.46
C THR A 713 -6.66 3.71 -24.13
N ASP A 714 -6.83 2.43 -23.79
CA ASP A 714 -7.90 1.60 -24.36
C ASP A 714 -9.20 1.89 -23.66
N TYR A 715 -10.29 1.99 -24.41
CA TYR A 715 -11.65 2.05 -23.89
C TYR A 715 -12.50 1.06 -24.67
N GLY A 716 -13.65 0.68 -24.14
CA GLY A 716 -14.68 -0.02 -24.91
C GLY A 716 -16.04 0.52 -24.55
N ALA A 717 -17.08 0.00 -25.18
CA ALA A 717 -18.44 0.35 -24.80
C ALA A 717 -19.44 -0.74 -25.13
N HIS A 718 -20.43 -0.90 -24.24
CA HIS A 718 -21.67 -1.60 -24.57
C HIS A 718 -22.69 -0.64 -25.16
N LEU A 719 -23.59 -1.16 -26.00
CA LEU A 719 -24.69 -0.42 -26.61
C LEU A 719 -25.97 -1.26 -26.59
N LEU A 720 -27.04 -0.70 -26.03
CA LEU A 720 -28.40 -1.22 -26.15
C LEU A 720 -29.27 -0.18 -26.83
N ILE A 721 -29.96 -0.57 -27.90
CA ILE A 721 -30.99 0.24 -28.55
C ILE A 721 -32.36 -0.36 -28.18
N ALA A 722 -33.22 0.44 -27.56
CA ALA A 722 -34.49 -0.04 -27.04
C ALA A 722 -35.53 -0.29 -28.15
N PRO A 723 -35.76 0.62 -29.12
CA PRO A 723 -36.73 0.35 -30.19
C PRO A 723 -36.26 -0.77 -31.13
N THR A 724 -37.18 -1.69 -31.43
CA THR A 724 -36.99 -2.70 -32.48
C THR A 724 -37.46 -2.22 -33.86
N ASP A 725 -38.25 -1.14 -33.89
CA ASP A 725 -38.73 -0.48 -35.11
C ASP A 725 -37.57 0.08 -35.94
N LYS A 726 -37.52 -0.29 -37.22
CA LYS A 726 -36.44 0.09 -38.13
C LYS A 726 -36.38 1.60 -38.36
N ASP A 727 -37.52 2.27 -38.33
CA ASP A 727 -37.62 3.70 -38.63
C ASP A 727 -37.32 4.58 -37.40
N LYS A 728 -37.15 3.95 -36.23
CA LYS A 728 -36.86 4.64 -34.95
C LYS A 728 -35.51 4.31 -34.36
N LYS A 729 -34.90 3.17 -34.74
CA LYS A 729 -33.71 2.66 -34.07
C LYS A 729 -32.39 3.31 -34.50
N PHE A 730 -32.31 3.89 -35.72
CA PHE A 730 -31.13 4.51 -36.34
C PHE A 730 -29.78 3.88 -35.94
N SER A 731 -29.70 2.53 -36.00
CA SER A 731 -28.66 1.81 -35.26
C SER A 731 -27.24 2.17 -35.68
N PHE A 732 -27.04 2.51 -36.95
CA PHE A 732 -25.72 2.83 -37.46
C PHE A 732 -25.28 4.23 -37.05
N GLU A 733 -26.18 5.21 -37.12
CA GLU A 733 -25.97 6.59 -36.70
C GLU A 733 -25.73 6.66 -35.20
N THR A 734 -26.48 5.88 -34.40
CA THR A 734 -26.22 5.67 -32.97
C THR A 734 -24.82 5.10 -32.72
N GLY A 735 -24.42 4.09 -33.51
CA GLY A 735 -23.07 3.53 -33.44
C GLY A 735 -21.99 4.56 -33.80
N GLN A 736 -22.23 5.43 -34.78
CA GLN A 736 -21.30 6.51 -35.11
C GLN A 736 -21.21 7.53 -33.97
N ALA A 737 -22.36 7.99 -33.44
CA ALA A 737 -22.40 8.93 -32.32
C ALA A 737 -21.65 8.40 -31.08
N LEU A 738 -21.79 7.11 -30.76
CA LEU A 738 -21.00 6.46 -29.71
C LEU A 738 -19.49 6.55 -29.98
N MET A 739 -19.06 6.19 -31.19
CA MET A 739 -17.64 6.20 -31.54
C MET A 739 -17.07 7.61 -31.56
N ASP A 740 -17.83 8.60 -32.02
CA ASP A 740 -17.44 10.01 -31.95
C ASP A 740 -17.28 10.46 -30.49
N PHE A 741 -18.23 10.12 -29.62
CA PHE A 741 -18.19 10.49 -28.20
C PHE A 741 -16.99 9.87 -27.46
N ILE A 742 -16.60 8.64 -27.83
CA ILE A 742 -15.39 7.99 -27.32
C ILE A 742 -14.13 8.67 -27.87
N PHE A 743 -14.06 8.90 -29.18
CA PHE A 743 -12.84 9.42 -29.83
C PHE A 743 -12.65 10.93 -29.79
N GLU A 744 -13.65 11.70 -29.34
CA GLU A 744 -13.45 13.12 -29.01
C GLU A 744 -12.59 13.30 -27.75
N GLN A 745 -12.46 12.26 -26.91
CA GLN A 745 -11.60 12.32 -25.73
C GLN A 745 -10.13 12.14 -26.12
N PRO A 746 -9.23 13.06 -25.73
CA PRO A 746 -7.84 13.05 -26.17
C PRO A 746 -7.04 11.84 -25.65
N GLU A 747 -7.44 11.23 -24.54
CA GLU A 747 -6.74 10.10 -23.92
C GLU A 747 -6.98 8.75 -24.63
N VAL A 748 -8.01 8.64 -25.49
CA VAL A 748 -8.48 7.35 -26.01
C VAL A 748 -7.76 6.91 -27.30
N GLY A 749 -6.78 6.02 -27.20
CA GLY A 749 -6.01 5.55 -28.36
C GLY A 749 -6.79 4.57 -29.25
N LYS A 750 -7.57 3.68 -28.64
CA LYS A 750 -8.44 2.73 -29.35
C LYS A 750 -9.70 2.40 -28.56
N CYS A 751 -10.76 2.09 -29.31
CA CYS A 751 -11.98 1.51 -28.79
C CYS A 751 -11.96 -0.01 -29.07
N ILE A 752 -12.29 -0.81 -28.06
CA ILE A 752 -12.32 -2.27 -28.12
C ILE A 752 -13.75 -2.79 -28.04
N GLY A 753 -13.97 -3.98 -28.61
CA GLY A 753 -15.26 -4.67 -28.58
C GLY A 753 -15.09 -6.17 -28.37
N GLU A 754 -16.01 -6.78 -27.64
CA GLU A 754 -15.93 -8.13 -27.08
C GLU A 754 -17.26 -8.87 -27.23
N ALA A 755 -17.88 -8.73 -28.41
CA ALA A 755 -19.12 -9.42 -28.74
C ALA A 755 -18.93 -10.95 -28.71
N ALA A 756 -19.97 -11.67 -28.27
CA ALA A 756 -19.95 -13.14 -28.28
C ALA A 756 -19.68 -13.68 -29.69
N VAL A 757 -18.90 -14.76 -29.80
CA VAL A 757 -18.51 -15.35 -31.09
C VAL A 757 -19.70 -15.71 -31.98
N GLU A 758 -20.82 -16.08 -31.38
CA GLU A 758 -22.06 -16.47 -32.06
C GLU A 758 -22.85 -15.28 -32.62
N SER A 759 -22.52 -14.04 -32.23
CA SER A 759 -23.27 -12.85 -32.61
C SER A 759 -22.84 -12.30 -33.98
N ARG A 760 -23.30 -12.97 -35.04
CA ARG A 760 -23.03 -12.55 -36.43
C ARG A 760 -23.52 -11.12 -36.72
N ALA A 761 -24.66 -10.72 -36.16
CA ALA A 761 -25.20 -9.38 -36.33
C ALA A 761 -24.27 -8.30 -35.75
N MET A 762 -23.75 -8.53 -34.54
CA MET A 762 -22.79 -7.61 -33.92
C MET A 762 -21.48 -7.56 -34.71
N HIS A 763 -20.99 -8.70 -35.21
CA HIS A 763 -19.78 -8.71 -36.04
C HIS A 763 -19.92 -7.82 -37.29
N ILE A 764 -21.05 -7.91 -38.00
CA ILE A 764 -21.33 -7.05 -39.16
C ILE A 764 -21.40 -5.58 -38.72
N PHE A 765 -22.06 -5.30 -37.61
CA PHE A 765 -22.24 -3.95 -37.08
C PHE A 765 -20.91 -3.27 -36.75
N VAL A 766 -20.07 -3.90 -35.93
CA VAL A 766 -18.77 -3.31 -35.51
C VAL A 766 -17.79 -3.22 -36.68
N THR A 767 -17.79 -4.19 -37.60
CA THR A 767 -16.97 -4.12 -38.83
C THR A 767 -17.37 -2.92 -39.69
N ARG A 768 -18.68 -2.63 -39.79
CA ARG A 768 -19.17 -1.44 -40.47
C ARG A 768 -18.68 -0.17 -39.75
N LEU A 769 -18.63 -0.13 -38.42
CA LEU A 769 -18.06 0.99 -37.66
C LEU A 769 -16.53 1.14 -37.78
N GLY A 770 -15.82 0.15 -38.31
CA GLY A 770 -14.37 0.22 -38.53
C GLY A 770 -13.53 -0.69 -37.64
N PHE A 771 -14.17 -1.49 -36.79
CA PHE A 771 -13.48 -2.49 -35.97
C PHE A 771 -12.92 -3.62 -36.83
N LYS A 772 -11.77 -4.14 -36.42
CA LYS A 772 -11.13 -5.33 -36.99
C LYS A 772 -10.99 -6.40 -35.90
N LEU A 773 -11.19 -7.66 -36.27
CA LEU A 773 -10.96 -8.79 -35.37
C LEU A 773 -9.47 -8.93 -35.07
N GLU A 774 -9.13 -8.98 -33.78
CA GLU A 774 -7.77 -9.24 -33.30
C GLU A 774 -7.60 -10.73 -33.01
N LYS A 775 -8.39 -11.25 -32.06
CA LYS A 775 -8.38 -12.66 -31.65
C LYS A 775 -9.67 -13.04 -30.92
N VAL A 776 -9.86 -14.33 -30.69
CA VAL A 776 -10.90 -14.82 -29.78
C VAL A 776 -10.32 -14.92 -28.38
N ILE A 777 -11.05 -14.40 -27.39
CA ILE A 777 -10.69 -14.45 -25.96
C ILE A 777 -11.72 -15.25 -25.16
N GLN A 778 -11.25 -15.95 -24.13
CA GLN A 778 -12.09 -16.60 -23.14
C GLN A 778 -12.38 -15.62 -22.01
N MET A 779 -13.66 -15.30 -21.80
CA MET A 779 -14.14 -14.56 -20.63
C MET A 779 -14.89 -15.53 -19.70
N PRO A 780 -15.12 -15.20 -18.41
CA PRO A 780 -15.72 -16.12 -17.45
C PRO A 780 -17.06 -16.75 -17.88
N TYR A 781 -17.86 -16.02 -18.68
CA TYR A 781 -19.21 -16.43 -19.06
C TYR A 781 -19.45 -16.50 -20.59
N LYS A 782 -18.44 -16.22 -21.42
CA LYS A 782 -18.57 -16.25 -22.89
C LYS A 782 -17.21 -16.41 -23.59
N MET A 783 -17.25 -16.97 -24.80
CA MET A 783 -16.20 -16.79 -25.80
C MET A 783 -16.50 -15.51 -26.59
N ALA A 784 -15.54 -14.60 -26.67
CA ALA A 784 -15.73 -13.29 -27.29
C ALA A 784 -14.74 -13.03 -28.43
N ASN A 785 -15.23 -12.41 -29.49
CA ASN A 785 -14.40 -11.84 -30.55
C ASN A 785 -13.84 -10.51 -30.04
N LEU A 786 -12.55 -10.47 -29.66
CA LEU A 786 -11.86 -9.23 -29.34
C LEU A 786 -11.58 -8.48 -30.63
N THR A 787 -12.12 -7.28 -30.74
CA THR A 787 -12.03 -6.43 -31.91
C THR A 787 -11.49 -5.06 -31.52
N PHE A 788 -10.67 -4.47 -32.38
CA PHE A 788 -10.07 -3.15 -32.16
C PHE A 788 -10.51 -2.18 -33.26
N CYS A 789 -10.81 -0.95 -32.84
CA CYS A 789 -10.93 0.20 -33.71
C CYS A 789 -9.96 1.26 -33.18
N TYR A 790 -8.88 1.55 -33.90
CA TYR A 790 -8.01 2.68 -33.55
C TYR A 790 -8.64 3.98 -34.00
N ARG A 791 -8.36 5.07 -33.26
CA ARG A 791 -8.89 6.41 -33.57
C ARG A 791 -8.64 6.81 -35.02
N ASP A 792 -7.40 6.60 -35.49
CA ASP A 792 -7.00 6.93 -36.86
C ASP A 792 -7.77 6.10 -37.91
N TRP A 793 -8.05 4.82 -37.64
CA TRP A 793 -8.83 3.99 -38.55
C TRP A 793 -10.27 4.50 -38.68
N TYR A 794 -10.85 4.92 -37.55
CA TYR A 794 -12.20 5.48 -37.53
C TYR A 794 -12.27 6.80 -38.30
N TRP A 795 -11.34 7.71 -38.04
CA TRP A 795 -11.27 9.02 -38.70
C TRP A 795 -10.91 8.96 -40.19
N GLU A 796 -10.09 7.99 -40.61
CA GLU A 796 -9.84 7.74 -42.03
C GLU A 796 -11.12 7.29 -42.74
N LYS A 797 -11.92 6.44 -42.08
CA LYS A 797 -13.17 5.92 -42.62
C LYS A 797 -14.31 6.96 -42.60
N TYR A 798 -14.33 7.83 -41.58
CA TYR A 798 -15.34 8.87 -41.36
C TYR A 798 -14.67 10.23 -41.11
N PRO A 799 -14.13 10.91 -42.15
CA PRO A 799 -13.42 12.17 -42.00
C PRO A 799 -14.24 13.29 -41.36
N GLU A 800 -15.56 13.27 -41.53
CA GLU A 800 -16.48 14.22 -40.92
C GLU A 800 -16.48 14.14 -39.38
N ALA A 801 -16.23 12.96 -38.80
CA ALA A 801 -16.10 12.79 -37.35
C ALA A 801 -14.87 13.51 -36.81
N LYS A 802 -13.75 13.45 -37.54
CA LYS A 802 -12.52 14.18 -37.19
C LYS A 802 -12.73 15.68 -37.25
N ALA A 803 -13.38 16.17 -38.31
CA ALA A 803 -13.67 17.60 -38.47
C ALA A 803 -14.55 18.12 -37.32
N TYR A 804 -15.56 17.34 -36.92
CA TYR A 804 -16.42 17.67 -35.77
C TYR A 804 -15.63 17.73 -34.45
N ALA A 805 -14.83 16.71 -34.15
CA ALA A 805 -14.00 16.68 -32.93
C ALA A 805 -12.99 17.85 -32.87
N MET A 806 -12.38 18.21 -34.00
CA MET A 806 -11.44 19.34 -34.10
C MET A 806 -12.14 20.70 -33.94
N MET A 807 -13.37 20.85 -34.41
CA MET A 807 -14.13 22.09 -34.25
C MET A 807 -14.50 22.35 -32.78
N LYS A 808 -14.93 21.31 -32.06
CA LYS A 808 -15.31 21.40 -30.64
C LYS A 808 -14.10 21.70 -29.74
N SER A 809 -12.95 21.07 -30.00
CA SER A 809 -11.70 21.35 -29.28
C SER A 809 -11.17 22.77 -29.51
N GLY A 810 -11.22 23.28 -30.75
CA GLY A 810 -10.81 24.66 -31.06
C GLY A 810 -11.75 25.75 -30.50
N GLN A 811 -13.00 25.42 -30.17
CA GLN A 811 -13.91 26.32 -29.45
C GLN A 811 -13.60 26.39 -27.96
N LEU A 812 -13.18 25.28 -27.34
CA LEU A 812 -12.73 25.26 -25.94
C LEU A 812 -11.43 26.04 -25.74
N GLU A 813 -10.45 25.92 -26.66
CA GLU A 813 -9.23 26.75 -26.61
C GLU A 813 -9.51 28.26 -26.79
N ALA A 814 -10.60 28.64 -27.45
CA ALA A 814 -10.97 30.05 -27.63
C ALA A 814 -11.74 30.65 -26.45
N GLU A 815 -12.31 29.81 -25.57
CA GLU A 815 -12.99 30.23 -24.34
C GLU A 815 -12.06 30.23 -23.10
N GLU A 816 -10.87 29.62 -23.19
CA GLU A 816 -9.84 29.59 -22.14
C GLU A 816 -8.65 30.57 -22.34
N ILE A 817 -8.74 31.54 -23.26
CA ILE A 817 -7.74 32.62 -23.45
C ILE A 817 -8.15 33.94 -22.78
#